data_AF-A0A919EI27-F1
#
_entry.id   AF-A0A919EI27-F1
#
_cell.length_a   1.000
_cell.length_b   1.000
_cell.length_c   1.000
_cell.angle_alpha   90.00
_cell.angle_beta   90.00
_cell.angle_gamma   90.00
#
_symmetry.space_group_name_H-M   'P 1'
#
loop_
_entity.id
_entity.type
_entity.pdbx_description
1 polymer ?
#
loop_
_entity_poly.entity_id
_entity_poly.type
_entity_poly.pdbx_seq_one_letter_code
_entity_poly.pdbx_strand_id
1 'polypeptide(L)'
;MHPDQERLPLTPVQAQLWFAETMEPGRTLYTECGGLRLTGPVDREALGRALLAVIARHEALRTVVPTVDGVPVMRVLPPPDKAPLGFASVLGIPPEHREEATRAAATDFVERPVDLAEGPLLRALLIDADAGTSVFVLACHHVVCDATSASLVLGEIVRDYEAFTEGRISGVPEPELQFGDFAVWERDTRDAVEGAELAHWQEALRGVPGVLDLRAGRPRPARKGTAGARAEFPLGDDLADPLLALARRHRTSGYVTALAAFAGLVARRTGREDFVLGTMVPGRDMPELEQVVGQFANTVPVRLDASADPSFEELIGRAGRAVSAAAGHGRISLGRIVETVLPGGGRSDSRNALLQHLFLPRISPVSAPAFGAATAEPFEVDRTRGRLDTITEIDLAPGRLRAWVEYDTELFTADEIGLLLAEYAAVLRAWTGDPALPLSALPVTAVDLPDEDADGAGADTGPAPDADSMLLSLIREVWAQELEVPEVGPDDDFFVMGGHSMLSAKLVGRIGETFAIRLPLRTLFENPTPALLTAEIQRTHPEIDELVRSVAQLTDSLTDLEPAPGQAPEAAPKAPAADTVRLVPLASSQLQIWLSEQKNPGTLTHTVPMLLTLRGPLDTAALQGAVGDVVARQEALRSTFVEVDAEPRQRIVPHLDVPVPLVDLTGTGPEERALEAARLREETAHTPLDLERGPLLKVRLVRLGEEEHVLHLLFHHLVTDEVSMTLFMRELSEFYRARVEGRDHRLPPLATGIAELVADERAMLAGPEGERLRRHWVRRLTGAPELRLDTDLPRTADVGQEGEFLQGWAPGELFSAMSEAARTRKTTVFTVFLAAVLTALHRLTGEDDIVIGVPCENRTQPGADQLMGCFLNVLPLRVDCSGDPTFAEFQRRVSDRLLDAYDHQRLPVADMVDALRPKRSGSRQPLFQVTCELQLAMWMPLDLPGVTAEYELVSHGTARYEMSFHGQARPDRLSMALELNTGLWHRETGLARIEDVLAVLRQATAGDGGDTPLSSFMPGRPLAR
;
A
#
# COMPACT_ATOMS: atom_id res chain seq x y z
N MET A 1 -13.15 7.09 -24.11
CA MET A 1 -13.37 6.38 -25.38
C MET A 1 -12.73 7.13 -26.54
N HIS A 2 -11.63 6.60 -27.07
CA HIS A 2 -10.97 7.12 -28.26
C HIS A 2 -11.89 7.11 -29.48
N PRO A 3 -11.88 8.13 -30.34
CA PRO A 3 -12.72 8.19 -31.54
C PRO A 3 -12.29 7.19 -32.64
N ASP A 4 -11.14 6.52 -32.52
CA ASP A 4 -10.60 5.58 -33.52
C ASP A 4 -10.19 4.25 -32.87
N GLN A 5 -11.18 3.45 -32.44
CA GLN A 5 -10.98 2.08 -31.94
C GLN A 5 -10.52 1.09 -33.04
N GLU A 6 -10.42 1.55 -34.29
CA GLU A 6 -9.97 0.72 -35.42
C GLU A 6 -8.44 0.75 -35.62
N ARG A 7 -7.72 1.74 -35.05
CA ARG A 7 -6.27 1.92 -35.21
C ARG A 7 -5.57 2.40 -33.93
N LEU A 8 -5.54 1.58 -32.89
CA LEU A 8 -4.76 1.85 -31.68
C LEU A 8 -3.30 1.38 -31.82
N PRO A 9 -2.31 2.06 -31.19
CA PRO A 9 -0.91 1.67 -31.27
C PRO A 9 -0.63 0.41 -30.43
N LEU A 10 0.36 -0.40 -30.81
CA LEU A 10 0.88 -1.46 -29.94
C LEU A 10 1.86 -0.86 -28.93
N THR A 11 1.86 -1.41 -27.72
CA THR A 11 2.96 -1.22 -26.77
C THR A 11 4.25 -1.85 -27.30
N PRO A 12 5.46 -1.44 -26.88
CA PRO A 12 6.71 -2.08 -27.27
C PRO A 12 6.73 -3.60 -27.02
N VAL A 13 6.11 -4.04 -25.91
CA VAL A 13 6.00 -5.45 -25.56
C VAL A 13 5.07 -6.19 -26.54
N GLN A 14 3.90 -5.62 -26.85
CA GLN A 14 2.99 -6.21 -27.83
C GLN A 14 3.61 -6.26 -29.23
N ALA A 15 4.34 -5.23 -29.64
CA ALA A 15 5.03 -5.21 -30.93
C ALA A 15 6.08 -6.33 -31.03
N GLN A 16 6.80 -6.61 -29.94
CA GLN A 16 7.75 -7.72 -29.87
C GLN A 16 7.06 -9.08 -29.97
N LEU A 17 5.94 -9.27 -29.26
CA LEU A 17 5.15 -10.51 -29.32
C LEU A 17 4.57 -10.74 -30.72
N TRP A 18 4.00 -9.70 -31.33
CA TRP A 18 3.48 -9.76 -32.70
C TRP A 18 4.57 -10.11 -33.72
N PHE A 19 5.76 -9.50 -33.60
CA PHE A 19 6.89 -9.80 -34.47
C PHE A 19 7.35 -11.26 -34.32
N ALA A 20 7.43 -11.76 -33.08
CA ALA A 20 7.81 -13.14 -32.80
C ALA A 20 6.82 -14.15 -33.41
N GLU A 21 5.51 -13.93 -33.24
CA GLU A 21 4.47 -14.78 -33.81
C GLU A 21 4.46 -14.73 -35.35
N THR A 22 4.72 -13.57 -35.95
CA THR A 22 4.75 -13.39 -37.41
C THR A 22 5.95 -14.08 -38.06
N MET A 23 7.07 -14.20 -37.34
CA MET A 23 8.29 -14.89 -37.82
C MET A 23 8.14 -16.41 -37.80
N GLU A 24 7.33 -16.95 -36.88
CA GLU A 24 7.08 -18.38 -36.74
C GLU A 24 5.57 -18.71 -36.61
N PRO A 25 4.76 -18.41 -37.64
CA PRO A 25 3.31 -18.45 -37.54
C PRO A 25 2.80 -19.86 -37.25
N GLY A 26 1.85 -19.95 -36.32
CA GLY A 26 1.20 -21.21 -35.94
C GLY A 26 1.97 -22.02 -34.90
N ARG A 27 3.00 -21.43 -34.28
CA ARG A 27 3.64 -21.96 -33.09
C ARG A 27 3.03 -21.28 -31.88
N THR A 28 2.16 -21.99 -31.16
CA THR A 28 1.43 -21.52 -29.95
C THR A 28 2.34 -21.29 -28.75
N LEU A 29 3.43 -20.54 -28.92
CA LEU A 29 4.46 -20.28 -27.92
C LEU A 29 4.02 -19.24 -26.88
N TYR A 30 3.10 -18.34 -27.26
CA TYR A 30 2.68 -17.22 -26.42
C TYR A 30 1.22 -17.35 -25.96
N THR A 31 0.68 -18.57 -25.91
CA THR A 31 -0.63 -18.85 -25.33
C THR A 31 -0.47 -19.20 -23.85
N GLU A 32 -1.04 -18.37 -22.98
CA GLU A 32 -1.23 -18.72 -21.58
C GLU A 32 -2.48 -19.56 -21.39
N CYS A 33 -2.44 -20.48 -20.42
CA CYS A 33 -3.58 -21.32 -20.11
C CYS A 33 -3.64 -21.70 -18.63
N GLY A 34 -4.86 -21.96 -18.16
CA GLY A 34 -5.15 -22.49 -16.83
C GLY A 34 -6.35 -23.43 -16.88
N GLY A 35 -6.37 -24.40 -15.96
CA GLY A 35 -7.45 -25.39 -15.85
C GLY A 35 -8.02 -25.46 -14.44
N LEU A 36 -9.32 -25.75 -14.35
CA LEU A 36 -10.03 -26.08 -13.11
C LEU A 36 -10.76 -27.40 -13.28
N ARG A 37 -10.47 -28.37 -12.41
CA ARG A 37 -11.30 -29.55 -12.21
C ARG A 37 -12.47 -29.17 -11.31
N LEU A 38 -13.66 -29.32 -11.84
CA LEU A 38 -14.93 -28.99 -11.19
C LEU A 38 -15.62 -30.29 -10.78
N THR A 39 -15.85 -30.49 -9.48
CA THR A 39 -16.59 -31.64 -8.94
C THR A 39 -17.93 -31.16 -8.40
N GLY A 40 -19.00 -31.58 -9.06
CA GLY A 40 -20.37 -31.10 -8.83
C GLY A 40 -21.07 -30.67 -10.13
N PRO A 41 -22.33 -30.20 -10.05
CA PRO A 41 -23.07 -29.75 -11.22
C PRO A 41 -22.52 -28.43 -11.78
N VAL A 42 -22.34 -28.37 -13.10
CA VAL A 42 -21.92 -27.16 -13.82
C VAL A 42 -23.02 -26.75 -14.81
N ASP A 43 -23.63 -25.59 -14.58
CA ASP A 43 -24.53 -24.95 -15.54
C ASP A 43 -23.74 -24.38 -16.74
N ARG A 44 -23.91 -24.98 -17.92
CA ARG A 44 -23.19 -24.57 -19.13
C ARG A 44 -23.68 -23.23 -19.70
N GLU A 45 -24.94 -22.89 -19.50
CA GLU A 45 -25.52 -21.67 -20.02
C GLU A 45 -25.08 -20.47 -19.19
N ALA A 46 -25.10 -20.60 -17.85
CA ALA A 46 -24.55 -19.59 -16.96
C ALA A 46 -23.05 -19.36 -17.23
N LEU A 47 -22.27 -20.43 -17.48
CA LEU A 47 -20.84 -20.32 -17.83
C LEU A 47 -20.62 -19.57 -19.14
N GLY A 48 -21.43 -19.87 -20.16
CA GLY A 48 -21.40 -19.14 -21.43
C GLY A 48 -21.75 -17.65 -21.26
N ARG A 49 -22.75 -17.32 -20.45
CA ARG A 49 -23.12 -15.93 -20.15
C ARG A 49 -22.04 -15.20 -19.37
N ALA A 50 -21.40 -15.86 -18.39
CA ALA A 50 -20.29 -15.30 -17.62
C ALA A 50 -19.10 -14.93 -18.50
N LEU A 51 -18.67 -15.84 -19.38
CA LEU A 51 -17.62 -15.56 -20.35
C LEU A 51 -17.97 -14.39 -21.29
N LEU A 52 -19.21 -14.32 -21.76
CA LEU A 52 -19.66 -13.21 -22.61
C LEU A 52 -19.62 -11.87 -21.88
N ALA A 53 -20.06 -11.82 -20.63
CA ALA A 53 -20.07 -10.60 -19.83
C ALA A 53 -18.65 -10.06 -19.63
N VAL A 54 -17.70 -10.94 -19.28
CA VAL A 54 -16.28 -10.57 -19.11
C VAL A 54 -15.64 -10.10 -20.42
N ILE A 55 -15.91 -10.77 -21.54
CA ILE A 55 -15.39 -10.34 -22.85
C ILE A 55 -15.99 -9.01 -23.30
N ALA A 56 -17.26 -8.74 -22.97
CA ALA A 56 -17.90 -7.48 -23.31
C ALA A 56 -17.29 -6.30 -22.55
N ARG A 57 -16.98 -6.50 -21.26
CA ARG A 57 -16.44 -5.52 -20.31
C ARG A 57 -15.01 -5.09 -20.64
N HIS A 58 -14.18 -6.01 -21.11
CA HIS A 58 -12.74 -5.79 -21.29
C HIS A 58 -12.34 -5.71 -22.77
N GLU A 59 -11.92 -4.53 -23.25
CA GLU A 59 -11.51 -4.29 -24.65
C GLU A 59 -10.37 -5.20 -25.09
N ALA A 60 -9.40 -5.45 -24.21
CA ALA A 60 -8.26 -6.31 -24.50
C ALA A 60 -8.69 -7.72 -24.95
N LEU A 61 -9.73 -8.30 -24.34
CA LEU A 61 -10.18 -9.67 -24.65
C LEU A 61 -10.86 -9.79 -26.02
N ARG A 62 -11.29 -8.66 -26.59
CA ARG A 62 -11.87 -8.54 -27.94
C ARG A 62 -10.95 -7.81 -28.91
N THR A 63 -9.68 -7.59 -28.55
CA THR A 63 -8.69 -6.95 -29.41
C THR A 63 -8.02 -7.96 -30.32
N VAL A 64 -7.83 -7.57 -31.59
CA VAL A 64 -7.02 -8.29 -32.59
C VAL A 64 -5.92 -7.35 -33.12
N VAL A 65 -4.89 -7.92 -33.73
CA VAL A 65 -3.69 -7.22 -34.19
C VAL A 65 -3.48 -7.40 -35.71
N PRO A 66 -4.33 -6.80 -36.57
CA PRO A 66 -4.14 -6.82 -38.01
C PRO A 66 -2.99 -5.92 -38.46
N THR A 67 -2.49 -6.16 -39.67
CA THR A 67 -1.62 -5.21 -40.37
C THR A 67 -2.46 -4.27 -41.23
N VAL A 68 -2.33 -2.96 -41.00
CA VAL A 68 -3.02 -1.91 -41.76
C VAL A 68 -1.96 -1.01 -42.36
N ASP A 69 -1.97 -0.84 -43.69
CA ASP A 69 -0.97 -0.04 -44.43
C ASP A 69 0.50 -0.47 -44.17
N GLY A 70 0.72 -1.75 -43.84
CA GLY A 70 2.04 -2.31 -43.52
C GLY A 70 2.50 -2.15 -42.07
N VAL A 71 1.64 -1.61 -41.19
CA VAL A 71 1.94 -1.40 -39.76
C VAL A 71 0.97 -2.24 -38.91
N PRO A 72 1.45 -2.98 -37.88
CA PRO A 72 0.55 -3.65 -36.94
C PRO A 72 -0.17 -2.62 -36.08
N VAL A 73 -1.48 -2.79 -35.88
CA VAL A 73 -2.30 -1.95 -35.01
C VAL A 73 -3.21 -2.81 -34.15
N MET A 74 -3.57 -2.33 -32.97
CA MET A 74 -4.64 -2.93 -32.18
C MET A 74 -5.98 -2.47 -32.74
N ARG A 75 -6.87 -3.43 -33.00
CA ARG A 75 -8.25 -3.19 -33.42
C ARG A 75 -9.18 -3.88 -32.44
N VAL A 76 -10.03 -3.09 -31.79
CA VAL A 76 -10.99 -3.62 -30.81
C VAL A 76 -12.27 -4.05 -31.55
N LEU A 77 -12.62 -5.33 -31.49
CA LEU A 77 -13.84 -5.86 -32.10
C LEU A 77 -15.06 -5.61 -31.19
N PRO A 78 -16.29 -5.56 -31.74
CA PRO A 78 -17.49 -5.55 -30.90
C PRO A 78 -17.59 -6.85 -30.07
N PRO A 79 -18.32 -6.85 -28.94
CA PRO A 79 -18.58 -8.07 -28.19
C PRO A 79 -19.20 -9.16 -29.07
N PRO A 80 -18.76 -10.43 -28.96
CA PRO A 80 -19.28 -11.50 -29.80
C PRO A 80 -20.70 -11.90 -29.40
N ASP A 81 -21.51 -12.35 -30.36
CA ASP A 81 -22.86 -12.87 -30.10
C ASP A 81 -22.87 -14.16 -29.26
N LYS A 82 -21.74 -14.89 -29.24
CA LYS A 82 -21.57 -16.17 -28.53
C LYS A 82 -20.21 -16.25 -27.86
N ALA A 83 -20.18 -16.81 -26.65
CA ALA A 83 -18.92 -17.08 -25.95
C ALA A 83 -18.04 -18.00 -26.79
N PRO A 84 -16.71 -17.78 -26.81
CA PRO A 84 -15.75 -18.72 -27.37
C PRO A 84 -15.55 -19.93 -26.43
N LEU A 85 -16.64 -20.60 -26.06
CA LEU A 85 -16.68 -21.75 -25.15
C LEU A 85 -16.99 -23.04 -25.93
N GLY A 86 -16.01 -23.94 -25.99
CA GLY A 86 -16.16 -25.29 -26.52
C GLY A 86 -16.65 -26.29 -25.47
N PHE A 87 -17.17 -27.42 -25.94
CA PHE A 87 -17.54 -28.55 -25.08
C PHE A 87 -16.93 -29.85 -25.63
N ALA A 88 -16.36 -30.65 -24.74
CA ALA A 88 -15.86 -31.99 -25.04
C ALA A 88 -16.34 -32.99 -23.97
N SER A 89 -16.30 -34.28 -24.28
CA SER A 89 -16.66 -35.33 -23.32
C SER A 89 -15.79 -36.56 -23.54
N VAL A 90 -15.20 -37.07 -22.46
CA VAL A 90 -14.44 -38.32 -22.46
C VAL A 90 -15.20 -39.47 -21.80
N LEU A 91 -16.48 -39.27 -21.47
CA LEU A 91 -17.30 -40.29 -20.79
C LEU A 91 -17.45 -41.58 -21.61
N GLY A 92 -17.30 -41.51 -22.93
CA GLY A 92 -17.28 -42.68 -23.83
C GLY A 92 -15.98 -43.49 -23.81
N ILE A 93 -14.93 -43.01 -23.15
CA ILE A 93 -13.64 -43.68 -22.99
C ILE A 93 -13.68 -44.53 -21.71
N PRO A 94 -13.06 -45.73 -21.69
CA PRO A 94 -12.96 -46.56 -20.48
C PRO A 94 -12.41 -45.78 -19.27
N PRO A 95 -12.97 -45.94 -18.05
CA PRO A 95 -12.61 -45.15 -16.87
C PRO A 95 -11.10 -45.03 -16.61
N GLU A 96 -10.35 -46.11 -16.82
CA GLU A 96 -8.90 -46.19 -16.65
C GLU A 96 -8.09 -45.27 -17.60
N HIS A 97 -8.69 -44.82 -18.70
CA HIS A 97 -8.07 -43.95 -19.70
C HIS A 97 -8.66 -42.53 -19.73
N ARG A 98 -9.67 -42.22 -18.90
CA ARG A 98 -10.36 -40.92 -18.95
C ARG A 98 -9.48 -39.75 -18.54
N GLU A 99 -8.63 -39.93 -17.53
CA GLU A 99 -7.72 -38.87 -17.06
C GLU A 99 -6.70 -38.50 -18.14
N GLU A 100 -6.09 -39.50 -18.79
CA GLU A 100 -5.18 -39.31 -19.93
C GLU A 100 -5.88 -38.63 -21.10
N ALA A 101 -7.08 -39.08 -21.46
CA ALA A 101 -7.85 -38.47 -22.52
C ALA A 101 -8.31 -37.03 -22.21
N THR A 102 -8.59 -36.72 -20.93
CA THR A 102 -8.94 -35.37 -20.47
C THR A 102 -7.76 -34.43 -20.62
N ARG A 103 -6.56 -34.85 -20.20
CA ARG A 103 -5.31 -34.08 -20.41
C ARG A 103 -5.03 -33.88 -21.89
N ALA A 104 -5.10 -34.95 -22.69
CA ALA A 104 -4.91 -34.85 -24.14
C ALA A 104 -5.90 -33.86 -24.79
N ALA A 105 -7.18 -33.90 -24.42
CA ALA A 105 -8.18 -32.98 -24.95
C ALA A 105 -7.92 -31.51 -24.53
N ALA A 106 -7.45 -31.28 -23.31
CA ALA A 106 -7.06 -29.95 -22.84
C ALA A 106 -5.82 -29.42 -23.59
N THR A 107 -4.79 -30.25 -23.73
CA THR A 107 -3.55 -29.94 -24.46
C THR A 107 -3.84 -29.65 -25.94
N ASP A 108 -4.59 -30.54 -26.61
CA ASP A 108 -5.04 -30.37 -28.00
C ASP A 108 -5.84 -29.08 -28.22
N PHE A 109 -6.50 -28.56 -27.18
CA PHE A 109 -7.24 -27.31 -27.26
C PHE A 109 -6.33 -26.09 -27.15
N VAL A 110 -5.42 -26.07 -26.17
CA VAL A 110 -4.47 -24.97 -25.95
C VAL A 110 -3.50 -24.83 -27.12
N GLU A 111 -3.07 -25.95 -27.71
CA GLU A 111 -2.11 -25.97 -28.81
C GLU A 111 -2.66 -25.52 -30.16
N ARG A 112 -3.97 -25.33 -30.28
CA ARG A 112 -4.57 -24.85 -31.54
C ARG A 112 -4.03 -23.46 -31.87
N PRO A 113 -3.42 -23.28 -33.06
CA PRO A 113 -2.98 -21.97 -33.54
C PRO A 113 -4.06 -20.91 -33.42
N VAL A 114 -3.64 -19.68 -33.16
CA VAL A 114 -4.49 -18.50 -33.10
C VAL A 114 -3.97 -17.50 -34.12
N ASP A 115 -4.85 -16.96 -34.94
CA ASP A 115 -4.50 -15.85 -35.84
C ASP A 115 -4.67 -14.54 -35.07
N LEU A 116 -3.56 -13.78 -34.92
CA LEU A 116 -3.58 -12.50 -34.23
C LEU A 116 -4.48 -11.47 -34.93
N ALA A 117 -4.66 -11.54 -36.26
CA ALA A 117 -5.43 -10.57 -37.01
C ALA A 117 -6.95 -10.82 -36.95
N GLU A 118 -7.37 -12.05 -36.68
CA GLU A 118 -8.78 -12.48 -36.72
C GLU A 118 -9.35 -12.87 -35.35
N GLY A 119 -8.54 -13.42 -34.43
CA GLY A 119 -9.00 -13.91 -33.14
C GLY A 119 -9.97 -15.11 -33.21
N PRO A 120 -10.69 -15.43 -32.12
CA PRO A 120 -10.62 -14.83 -30.79
C PRO A 120 -9.32 -15.21 -30.05
N LEU A 121 -8.73 -14.24 -29.35
CA LEU A 121 -7.47 -14.43 -28.61
C LEU A 121 -7.66 -15.02 -27.21
N LEU A 122 -8.88 -14.92 -26.65
CA LEU A 122 -9.33 -15.66 -25.47
C LEU A 122 -10.31 -16.77 -25.89
N ARG A 123 -10.09 -18.00 -25.40
CA ARG A 123 -10.88 -19.20 -25.71
C ARG A 123 -11.07 -20.04 -24.45
N ALA A 124 -12.19 -20.76 -24.35
CA ALA A 124 -12.46 -21.67 -23.25
C ALA A 124 -12.95 -23.05 -23.73
N LEU A 125 -12.75 -24.08 -22.92
CA LEU A 125 -13.22 -25.45 -23.14
C LEU A 125 -13.74 -26.05 -21.82
N LEU A 126 -14.94 -26.62 -21.85
CA LEU A 126 -15.46 -27.46 -20.76
C LEU A 126 -15.47 -28.94 -21.19
N ILE A 127 -14.74 -29.78 -20.47
CA ILE A 127 -14.61 -31.22 -20.73
C ILE A 127 -15.39 -31.99 -19.67
N ASP A 128 -16.32 -32.86 -20.06
CA ASP A 128 -16.88 -33.84 -19.12
C ASP A 128 -15.84 -34.95 -18.89
N ALA A 129 -15.16 -34.89 -17.75
CA ALA A 129 -14.03 -35.76 -17.42
C ALA A 129 -14.48 -37.08 -16.79
N ASP A 130 -15.47 -37.03 -15.89
CA ASP A 130 -16.09 -38.22 -15.29
C ASP A 130 -17.54 -37.93 -14.84
N ALA A 131 -18.23 -38.93 -14.29
CA ALA A 131 -19.56 -38.75 -13.72
C ALA A 131 -19.54 -37.71 -12.58
N GLY A 132 -20.15 -36.55 -12.83
CA GLY A 132 -20.18 -35.43 -11.88
C GLY A 132 -18.87 -34.65 -11.78
N THR A 133 -17.92 -34.85 -12.71
CA THR A 133 -16.66 -34.11 -12.76
C THR A 133 -16.43 -33.55 -14.17
N SER A 134 -16.14 -32.24 -14.24
CA SER A 134 -15.78 -31.55 -15.48
C SER A 134 -14.42 -30.87 -15.33
N VAL A 135 -13.74 -30.58 -16.43
CA VAL A 135 -12.53 -29.75 -16.46
C VAL A 135 -12.79 -28.52 -17.32
N PHE A 136 -12.71 -27.34 -16.72
CA PHE A 136 -12.81 -26.05 -17.40
C PHE A 136 -11.40 -25.53 -17.70
N VAL A 137 -11.09 -25.32 -18.98
CA VAL A 137 -9.80 -24.82 -19.47
C VAL A 137 -10.01 -23.45 -20.08
N LEU A 138 -9.21 -22.47 -19.67
CA LEU A 138 -9.16 -21.13 -20.23
C LEU A 138 -7.79 -20.92 -20.90
N ALA A 139 -7.78 -20.41 -22.13
CA ALA A 139 -6.58 -20.12 -22.90
C ALA A 139 -6.63 -18.71 -23.47
N CYS A 140 -5.56 -17.94 -23.33
CA CYS A 140 -5.46 -16.56 -23.82
C CYS A 140 -4.08 -16.26 -24.41
N HIS A 141 -4.01 -15.52 -25.52
CA HIS A 141 -2.71 -15.10 -26.06
C HIS A 141 -2.11 -13.94 -25.25
N HIS A 142 -0.82 -13.99 -24.96
CA HIS A 142 -0.07 -12.94 -24.25
C HIS A 142 -0.12 -11.55 -24.88
N VAL A 143 -0.60 -11.41 -26.11
CA VAL A 143 -0.66 -10.08 -26.74
C VAL A 143 -1.82 -9.26 -26.15
N VAL A 144 -2.78 -9.91 -25.48
CA VAL A 144 -3.94 -9.28 -24.84
C VAL A 144 -4.06 -9.57 -23.35
N CYS A 145 -3.22 -10.42 -22.77
CA CYS A 145 -3.39 -10.91 -21.40
C CYS A 145 -2.07 -11.38 -20.77
N ASP A 146 -1.68 -10.76 -19.65
CA ASP A 146 -0.64 -11.28 -18.76
C ASP A 146 -1.20 -12.19 -17.64
N ALA A 147 -0.33 -12.76 -16.80
CA ALA A 147 -0.74 -13.68 -15.72
C ALA A 147 -1.68 -13.01 -14.69
N THR A 148 -1.47 -11.73 -14.39
CA THR A 148 -2.36 -10.94 -13.53
C THR A 148 -3.73 -10.79 -14.18
N SER A 149 -3.79 -10.44 -15.46
CA SER A 149 -5.03 -10.36 -16.24
C SER A 149 -5.78 -11.68 -16.28
N ALA A 150 -5.09 -12.80 -16.47
CA ALA A 150 -5.72 -14.12 -16.45
C ALA A 150 -6.40 -14.43 -15.11
N SER A 151 -5.80 -13.98 -14.00
CA SER A 151 -6.36 -14.12 -12.66
C SER A 151 -7.61 -13.24 -12.47
N LEU A 152 -7.57 -11.98 -12.93
CA LEU A 152 -8.72 -11.06 -12.90
C LEU A 152 -9.90 -11.62 -13.71
N VAL A 153 -9.63 -12.03 -14.96
CA VAL A 153 -10.63 -12.59 -15.87
C VAL A 153 -11.30 -13.81 -15.27
N LEU A 154 -10.53 -14.73 -14.69
CA LEU A 154 -11.09 -15.92 -14.06
C LEU A 154 -11.92 -15.59 -12.81
N GLY A 155 -11.45 -14.67 -11.97
CA GLY A 155 -12.22 -14.20 -10.81
C GLY A 155 -13.54 -13.52 -11.18
N GLU A 156 -13.59 -12.79 -12.29
CA GLU A 156 -14.83 -12.23 -12.83
C GLU A 156 -15.75 -13.30 -13.43
N ILE A 157 -15.19 -14.28 -14.16
CA ILE A 157 -15.97 -15.42 -14.66
C ILE A 157 -16.68 -16.14 -13.51
N VAL A 158 -15.99 -16.39 -12.39
CA VAL A 158 -16.60 -17.03 -11.21
C VAL A 158 -17.74 -16.18 -10.63
N ARG A 159 -17.51 -14.88 -10.42
CA ARG A 159 -18.53 -13.96 -9.87
C ARG A 159 -19.75 -13.83 -10.78
N ASP A 160 -19.53 -13.67 -12.08
CA ASP A 160 -20.61 -13.58 -13.07
C ASP A 160 -21.35 -14.91 -13.22
N TYR A 161 -20.63 -16.03 -13.12
CA TYR A 161 -21.21 -17.36 -13.12
C TYR A 161 -22.20 -17.55 -11.96
N GLU A 162 -21.79 -17.21 -10.74
CA GLU A 162 -22.63 -17.28 -9.54
C GLU A 162 -23.88 -16.39 -9.64
N ALA A 163 -23.72 -15.15 -10.13
CA ALA A 163 -24.86 -14.27 -10.36
C ALA A 163 -25.85 -14.88 -11.36
N PHE A 164 -25.35 -15.44 -12.46
CA PHE A 164 -26.19 -15.99 -13.52
C PHE A 164 -26.86 -17.32 -13.20
N THR A 165 -26.25 -18.17 -12.37
CA THR A 165 -26.90 -19.39 -11.86
C THR A 165 -28.04 -19.07 -10.91
N GLU A 166 -27.97 -17.95 -10.18
CA GLU A 166 -29.02 -17.45 -9.30
C GLU A 166 -30.08 -16.59 -10.02
N GLY A 167 -29.92 -16.36 -11.32
CA GLY A 167 -30.82 -15.50 -12.10
C GLY A 167 -30.67 -13.99 -11.82
N ARG A 168 -29.56 -13.58 -11.19
CA ARG A 168 -29.19 -12.17 -10.99
C ARG A 168 -28.44 -11.62 -12.22
N ILE A 169 -28.29 -10.30 -12.28
CA ILE A 169 -27.42 -9.63 -13.25
C ILE A 169 -25.97 -9.58 -12.72
N SER A 170 -25.00 -9.39 -13.61
CA SER A 170 -23.60 -9.15 -13.21
C SER A 170 -23.51 -7.92 -12.30
N GLY A 171 -22.79 -8.06 -11.18
CA GLY A 171 -22.47 -6.96 -10.26
C GLY A 171 -21.04 -6.44 -10.41
N VAL A 172 -20.30 -6.89 -11.42
CA VAL A 172 -18.92 -6.48 -11.65
C VAL A 172 -18.92 -5.13 -12.39
N PRO A 173 -18.29 -4.08 -11.83
CA PRO A 173 -18.28 -2.75 -12.44
C PRO A 173 -17.48 -2.75 -13.76
N GLU A 174 -17.85 -1.84 -14.66
CA GLU A 174 -17.06 -1.54 -15.87
C GLU A 174 -15.76 -0.84 -15.47
N PRO A 175 -14.60 -1.21 -16.04
CA PRO A 175 -13.33 -0.56 -15.71
C PRO A 175 -13.29 0.87 -16.30
N GLU A 176 -12.78 1.82 -15.50
CA GLU A 176 -12.67 3.24 -15.88
C GLU A 176 -11.65 3.46 -17.01
N LEU A 177 -10.59 2.63 -17.04
CA LEU A 177 -9.58 2.60 -18.08
C LEU A 177 -9.62 1.28 -18.85
N GLN A 178 -9.33 1.36 -20.15
CA GLN A 178 -9.14 0.19 -21.01
C GLN A 178 -7.68 0.12 -21.45
N PHE A 179 -7.21 -1.07 -21.83
CA PHE A 179 -5.82 -1.26 -22.27
C PHE A 179 -5.43 -0.38 -23.46
N GLY A 180 -6.39 -0.04 -24.32
CA GLY A 180 -6.19 0.90 -25.43
C GLY A 180 -5.75 2.30 -24.97
N ASP A 181 -6.29 2.77 -23.85
CA ASP A 181 -5.94 4.08 -23.27
C ASP A 181 -4.48 4.07 -22.77
N PHE A 182 -4.08 2.98 -22.10
CA PHE A 182 -2.69 2.77 -21.66
C PHE A 182 -1.72 2.74 -22.85
N ALA A 183 -2.03 2.01 -23.93
CA ALA A 183 -1.15 1.90 -25.09
C ALA A 183 -0.94 3.25 -25.81
N VAL A 184 -1.96 4.11 -25.81
CA VAL A 184 -1.84 5.49 -26.34
C VAL A 184 -0.96 6.34 -25.41
N TRP A 185 -1.21 6.30 -24.10
CA TRP A 185 -0.42 7.04 -23.11
C TRP A 185 1.07 6.64 -23.16
N GLU A 186 1.37 5.35 -23.23
CA GLU A 186 2.75 4.84 -23.27
C GLU A 186 3.46 5.28 -24.56
N ARG A 187 2.76 5.29 -25.70
CA ARG A 187 3.30 5.84 -26.95
C ARG A 187 3.65 7.33 -26.80
N ASP A 188 2.76 8.12 -26.21
CA ASP A 188 2.88 9.57 -26.15
C ASP A 188 3.92 10.05 -25.12
N THR A 189 4.22 9.23 -24.12
CA THR A 189 5.18 9.54 -23.05
C THR A 189 6.57 8.89 -23.25
N ARG A 190 6.70 7.97 -24.21
CA ARG A 190 7.90 7.14 -24.44
C ARG A 190 9.20 7.95 -24.54
N ASP A 191 9.21 8.97 -25.39
CA ASP A 191 10.43 9.73 -25.71
C ASP A 191 10.99 10.45 -24.47
N ALA A 192 10.15 10.78 -23.50
CA ALA A 192 10.54 11.48 -22.27
C ALA A 192 11.31 10.58 -21.29
N VAL A 193 11.13 9.26 -21.36
CA VAL A 193 11.72 8.29 -20.42
C VAL A 193 12.75 7.38 -21.08
N GLU A 194 12.65 7.11 -22.38
CA GLU A 194 13.48 6.13 -23.10
C GLU A 194 14.99 6.42 -22.96
N GLY A 195 15.41 7.70 -23.00
CA GLY A 195 16.82 8.07 -22.88
C GLY A 195 17.45 7.67 -21.54
N ALA A 196 16.73 7.87 -20.43
CA ALA A 196 17.21 7.52 -19.10
C ALA A 196 17.23 5.99 -18.89
N GLU A 197 16.21 5.30 -19.40
CA GLU A 197 16.12 3.83 -19.36
C GLU A 197 17.27 3.19 -20.13
N LEU A 198 17.51 3.61 -21.37
CA LEU A 198 18.59 3.07 -22.20
C LEU A 198 19.96 3.33 -21.57
N ALA A 199 20.18 4.50 -20.97
CA ALA A 199 21.43 4.81 -20.28
C ALA A 199 21.66 3.88 -19.08
N HIS A 200 20.62 3.59 -18.29
CA HIS A 200 20.71 2.61 -17.21
C HIS A 200 21.10 1.23 -17.73
N TRP A 201 20.39 0.71 -18.74
CA TRP A 201 20.64 -0.64 -19.26
C TRP A 201 22.02 -0.78 -19.93
N GLN A 202 22.53 0.28 -20.57
CA GLN A 202 23.91 0.32 -21.08
C GLN A 202 24.96 0.23 -19.99
N GLU A 203 24.72 0.86 -18.83
CA GLU A 203 25.61 0.79 -17.67
C GLU A 203 25.52 -0.58 -16.98
N ALA A 204 24.30 -1.00 -16.62
CA ALA A 204 24.04 -2.23 -15.86
C ALA A 204 24.54 -3.49 -16.57
N LEU A 205 24.44 -3.53 -17.91
CA LEU A 205 24.87 -4.66 -18.74
C LEU A 205 26.20 -4.41 -19.44
N ARG A 206 26.97 -3.40 -19.01
CA ARG A 206 28.30 -3.14 -19.57
C ARG A 206 29.22 -4.35 -19.36
N GLY A 207 29.81 -4.86 -20.44
CA GLY A 207 30.71 -6.01 -20.38
C GLY A 207 29.99 -7.28 -19.90
N VAL A 208 28.69 -7.40 -20.17
CA VAL A 208 27.92 -8.59 -19.81
C VAL A 208 28.61 -9.85 -20.37
N PRO A 209 28.85 -10.88 -19.54
CA PRO A 209 29.49 -12.11 -20.00
C PRO A 209 28.62 -12.84 -21.03
N GLY A 210 29.25 -13.72 -21.80
CA GLY A 210 28.59 -14.53 -22.84
C GLY A 210 27.45 -15.40 -22.30
N VAL A 211 26.79 -16.12 -23.21
CA VAL A 211 25.59 -16.95 -22.97
C VAL A 211 25.74 -17.86 -21.74
N LEU A 212 24.71 -17.90 -20.88
CA LEU A 212 24.65 -18.83 -19.76
C LEU A 212 24.16 -20.20 -20.25
N ASP A 213 24.90 -21.25 -19.93
CA ASP A 213 24.59 -22.62 -20.35
C ASP A 213 24.53 -23.57 -19.15
N LEU A 214 23.35 -24.09 -18.84
CA LEU A 214 23.12 -25.01 -17.72
C LEU A 214 23.18 -26.50 -18.10
N ARG A 215 23.48 -26.83 -19.36
CA ARG A 215 23.39 -28.20 -19.89
C ARG A 215 24.51 -29.10 -19.37
N ALA A 216 24.19 -30.37 -19.17
CA ALA A 216 25.15 -31.42 -18.80
C ALA A 216 25.60 -32.28 -20.00
N GLY A 217 26.05 -31.64 -21.09
CA GLY A 217 26.79 -32.33 -22.17
C GLY A 217 26.03 -32.68 -23.46
N ARG A 218 24.75 -32.28 -23.61
CA ARG A 218 24.04 -32.39 -24.90
C ARG A 218 24.54 -31.33 -25.89
N PRO A 219 24.85 -31.69 -27.16
CA PRO A 219 25.24 -30.70 -28.17
C PRO A 219 24.06 -29.78 -28.48
N ARG A 220 24.32 -28.48 -28.67
CA ARG A 220 23.26 -27.54 -29.06
C ARG A 220 22.89 -27.78 -30.52
N PRO A 221 21.61 -27.89 -30.89
CA PRO A 221 21.23 -27.94 -32.29
C PRO A 221 21.63 -26.65 -33.00
N ALA A 222 21.94 -26.74 -34.30
CA ALA A 222 22.37 -25.58 -35.09
C ALA A 222 21.26 -24.53 -35.27
N ARG A 223 19.99 -24.96 -35.15
CA ARG A 223 18.81 -24.11 -35.12
C ARG A 223 17.97 -24.51 -33.92
N LYS A 224 17.44 -23.53 -33.21
CA LYS A 224 16.59 -23.76 -32.05
C LYS A 224 15.25 -24.38 -32.47
N GLY A 225 14.86 -25.47 -31.80
CA GLY A 225 13.55 -26.08 -31.94
C GLY A 225 12.49 -25.36 -31.10
N THR A 226 11.28 -25.92 -31.05
CA THR A 226 10.20 -25.46 -30.16
C THR A 226 9.62 -26.58 -29.33
N ALA A 227 10.24 -27.75 -29.33
CA ALA A 227 9.77 -28.90 -28.56
C ALA A 227 10.08 -28.65 -27.08
N GLY A 228 9.05 -28.61 -26.26
CA GLY A 228 9.19 -28.38 -24.83
C GLY A 228 8.41 -29.38 -24.00
N ALA A 229 8.73 -29.40 -22.72
CA ALA A 229 7.96 -30.09 -21.72
C ALA A 229 7.93 -29.22 -20.47
N ARG A 230 6.95 -29.45 -19.61
CA ARG A 230 6.88 -28.84 -18.29
C ARG A 230 6.83 -29.94 -17.26
N ALA A 231 7.62 -29.80 -16.20
CA ALA A 231 7.62 -30.74 -15.09
C ALA A 231 7.48 -29.98 -13.76
N GLU A 232 6.68 -30.56 -12.87
CA GLU A 232 6.46 -30.10 -11.49
C GLU A 232 7.40 -30.84 -10.55
N PHE A 233 7.97 -30.12 -9.58
CA PHE A 233 8.88 -30.67 -8.60
C PHE A 233 8.58 -30.14 -7.19
N PRO A 234 8.28 -31.02 -6.22
CA PRO A 234 8.24 -30.63 -4.82
C PRO A 234 9.67 -30.43 -4.32
N LEU A 235 10.02 -29.21 -3.93
CA LEU A 235 11.35 -28.92 -3.39
C LEU A 235 11.44 -29.31 -1.90
N GLY A 236 10.31 -29.28 -1.19
CA GLY A 236 10.16 -29.67 0.21
C GLY A 236 9.40 -28.59 0.98
N ASP A 237 8.23 -28.93 1.52
CA ASP A 237 7.41 -27.98 2.28
C ASP A 237 8.10 -27.53 3.59
N ASP A 238 9.04 -28.34 4.09
CA ASP A 238 9.93 -28.03 5.22
C ASP A 238 10.85 -26.82 4.96
N LEU A 239 11.10 -26.48 3.69
CA LEU A 239 11.96 -25.37 3.29
C LEU A 239 11.22 -24.05 3.14
N ALA A 240 9.89 -24.08 3.04
CA ALA A 240 9.09 -22.90 2.72
C ALA A 240 9.19 -21.82 3.82
N ASP A 241 8.92 -22.20 5.06
CA ASP A 241 8.95 -21.26 6.18
C ASP A 241 10.36 -20.74 6.51
N PRO A 242 11.43 -21.56 6.48
CA PRO A 242 12.80 -21.07 6.57
C PRO A 242 13.19 -20.07 5.49
N LEU A 243 12.83 -20.32 4.22
CA LEU A 243 13.10 -19.38 3.12
C LEU A 243 12.31 -18.09 3.28
N LEU A 244 11.04 -18.16 3.68
CA LEU A 244 10.25 -16.97 3.99
C LEU A 244 10.79 -16.22 5.21
N ALA A 245 11.36 -16.93 6.19
CA ALA A 245 12.02 -16.31 7.33
C ALA A 245 13.30 -15.59 6.90
N LEU A 246 14.11 -16.19 6.01
CA LEU A 246 15.28 -15.53 5.42
C LEU A 246 14.89 -14.33 4.56
N ALA A 247 13.84 -14.45 3.75
CA ALA A 247 13.29 -13.35 2.97
C ALA A 247 12.89 -12.17 3.87
N ARG A 248 12.13 -12.43 4.95
CA ARG A 248 11.76 -11.43 5.97
C ARG A 248 12.99 -10.83 6.66
N ARG A 249 13.99 -11.65 6.95
CA ARG A 249 15.24 -11.25 7.62
C ARG A 249 16.16 -10.39 6.74
N HIS A 250 15.96 -10.41 5.42
CA HIS A 250 16.79 -9.68 4.46
C HIS A 250 16.04 -8.58 3.67
N ARG A 251 14.80 -8.23 4.05
CA ARG A 251 13.98 -7.21 3.35
C ARG A 251 13.64 -7.60 1.91
N THR A 252 13.74 -8.87 1.54
CA THR A 252 13.51 -9.30 0.17
C THR A 252 12.21 -10.10 0.06
N SER A 253 11.70 -10.25 -1.16
CA SER A 253 10.61 -11.19 -1.41
C SER A 253 11.11 -12.63 -1.30
N GLY A 254 10.21 -13.57 -0.97
CA GLY A 254 10.53 -15.00 -1.01
C GLY A 254 11.02 -15.45 -2.40
N TYR A 255 10.55 -14.77 -3.46
CA TYR A 255 11.06 -14.93 -4.81
C TYR A 255 12.54 -14.57 -4.94
N VAL A 256 12.98 -13.41 -4.41
CA VAL A 256 14.39 -13.00 -4.45
C VAL A 256 15.27 -13.97 -3.68
N THR A 257 14.81 -14.46 -2.53
CA THR A 257 15.55 -15.46 -1.75
C THR A 257 15.70 -16.79 -2.51
N ALA A 258 14.63 -17.24 -3.17
CA ALA A 258 14.68 -18.41 -4.06
C ALA A 258 15.61 -18.15 -5.27
N LEU A 259 15.55 -16.97 -5.88
CA LEU A 259 16.42 -16.58 -6.99
C LEU A 259 17.90 -16.57 -6.57
N ALA A 260 18.22 -16.04 -5.39
CA ALA A 260 19.58 -16.04 -4.85
C ALA A 260 20.11 -17.46 -4.64
N ALA A 261 19.26 -18.37 -4.13
CA ALA A 261 19.62 -19.77 -3.99
C ALA A 261 19.89 -20.43 -5.35
N PHE A 262 19.06 -20.10 -6.35
CA PHE A 262 19.23 -20.58 -7.71
C PHE A 262 20.48 -19.99 -8.38
N ALA A 263 20.80 -18.72 -8.12
CA ALA A 263 22.04 -18.09 -8.55
C ALA A 263 23.27 -18.80 -7.98
N GLY A 264 23.21 -19.21 -6.70
CA GLY A 264 24.27 -19.99 -6.08
C GLY A 264 24.47 -21.36 -6.72
N LEU A 265 23.37 -22.06 -7.04
CA LEU A 265 23.42 -23.30 -7.81
C LEU A 265 24.08 -23.09 -9.18
N VAL A 266 23.65 -22.06 -9.92
CA VAL A 266 24.19 -21.73 -11.24
C VAL A 266 25.69 -21.44 -11.15
N ALA A 267 26.12 -20.60 -10.20
CA ALA A 267 27.52 -20.26 -10.01
C ALA A 267 28.37 -21.50 -9.69
N ARG A 268 27.88 -22.39 -8.82
CA ARG A 268 28.60 -23.62 -8.45
C ARG A 268 28.66 -24.65 -9.56
N ARG A 269 27.60 -24.75 -10.37
CA ARG A 269 27.51 -25.72 -11.46
C ARG A 269 28.35 -25.30 -12.66
N THR A 270 28.37 -24.00 -12.98
CA THR A 270 29.02 -23.44 -14.17
C THR A 270 30.42 -22.87 -13.91
N GLY A 271 30.76 -22.58 -12.65
CA GLY A 271 31.98 -21.87 -12.29
C GLY A 271 31.96 -20.37 -12.65
N ARG A 272 30.83 -19.84 -13.14
CA ARG A 272 30.69 -18.41 -13.47
C ARG A 272 30.28 -17.61 -12.25
N GLU A 273 30.98 -16.51 -12.00
CA GLU A 273 30.68 -15.58 -10.92
C GLU A 273 29.79 -14.41 -11.36
N ASP A 274 29.72 -14.13 -12.67
CA ASP A 274 28.90 -13.07 -13.25
C ASP A 274 28.10 -13.65 -14.42
N PHE A 275 26.78 -13.48 -14.39
CA PHE A 275 25.85 -13.99 -15.40
C PHE A 275 24.50 -13.28 -15.35
N VAL A 276 23.68 -13.49 -16.37
CA VAL A 276 22.34 -12.88 -16.47
C VAL A 276 21.28 -13.97 -16.45
N LEU A 277 20.29 -13.79 -15.57
CA LEU A 277 19.00 -14.48 -15.63
C LEU A 277 17.93 -13.45 -15.99
N GLY A 278 16.82 -13.87 -16.57
CA GLY A 278 15.70 -12.97 -16.78
C GLY A 278 14.61 -13.14 -15.74
N THR A 279 13.92 -12.05 -15.46
CA THR A 279 12.70 -12.03 -14.65
C THR A 279 11.60 -11.26 -15.39
N MET A 280 10.41 -11.21 -14.80
CA MET A 280 9.32 -10.38 -15.29
C MET A 280 9.00 -9.28 -14.28
N VAL A 281 8.76 -8.09 -14.80
CA VAL A 281 8.20 -6.97 -14.05
C VAL A 281 6.72 -6.80 -14.42
N PRO A 282 5.82 -6.48 -13.48
CA PRO A 282 4.39 -6.42 -13.76
C PRO A 282 3.97 -5.36 -14.78
N GLY A 283 4.72 -4.26 -14.90
CA GLY A 283 4.43 -3.16 -15.83
C GLY A 283 3.17 -2.35 -15.48
N ARG A 284 2.69 -2.45 -14.23
CA ARG A 284 1.48 -1.79 -13.70
C ARG A 284 1.87 -0.83 -12.57
N ASP A 285 2.66 0.19 -12.92
CA ASP A 285 3.23 1.11 -11.94
C ASP A 285 2.23 2.17 -11.42
N MET A 286 0.98 2.12 -11.89
CA MET A 286 -0.10 3.06 -11.58
C MET A 286 -1.30 2.27 -11.00
N PRO A 287 -1.88 2.68 -9.87
CA PRO A 287 -3.03 2.00 -9.24
C PRO A 287 -4.21 1.77 -10.20
N GLU A 288 -4.44 2.69 -11.14
CA GLU A 288 -5.53 2.62 -12.11
C GLU A 288 -5.35 1.46 -13.10
N LEU A 289 -4.13 0.94 -13.26
CA LEU A 289 -3.83 -0.21 -14.12
C LEU A 289 -4.03 -1.55 -13.41
N GLU A 290 -4.25 -1.58 -12.09
CA GLU A 290 -4.35 -2.84 -11.33
C GLU A 290 -5.51 -3.71 -11.80
N GLN A 291 -6.64 -3.10 -12.17
CA GLN A 291 -7.86 -3.81 -12.62
C GLN A 291 -8.00 -3.86 -14.15
N VAL A 292 -7.05 -3.33 -14.91
CA VAL A 292 -7.13 -3.30 -16.38
C VAL A 292 -6.65 -4.63 -16.95
N VAL A 293 -7.49 -5.31 -17.73
CA VAL A 293 -7.08 -6.52 -18.45
C VAL A 293 -6.24 -6.13 -19.65
N GLY A 294 -5.04 -6.73 -19.79
CA GLY A 294 -4.10 -6.41 -20.87
C GLY A 294 -2.71 -7.04 -20.73
N GLN A 295 -1.80 -6.73 -21.66
CA GLN A 295 -0.40 -7.16 -21.60
C GLN A 295 0.51 -6.05 -21.07
N PHE A 296 0.77 -6.09 -19.76
CA PHE A 296 1.67 -5.14 -19.08
C PHE A 296 3.01 -5.75 -18.74
N ALA A 297 3.02 -7.05 -18.42
CA ALA A 297 4.22 -7.74 -17.99
C ALA A 297 5.35 -7.61 -19.03
N ASN A 298 6.52 -7.18 -18.57
CA ASN A 298 7.72 -7.04 -19.38
C ASN A 298 8.84 -7.95 -18.85
N THR A 299 9.59 -8.57 -19.75
CA THR A 299 10.74 -9.41 -19.39
C THR A 299 11.99 -8.55 -19.33
N VAL A 300 12.67 -8.55 -18.19
CA VAL A 300 13.89 -7.76 -17.97
C VAL A 300 15.07 -8.64 -17.54
N PRO A 301 16.30 -8.31 -17.97
CA PRO A 301 17.49 -9.01 -17.53
C PRO A 301 17.88 -8.59 -16.10
N VAL A 302 18.36 -9.56 -15.31
CA VAL A 302 18.91 -9.36 -13.97
C VAL A 302 20.32 -9.93 -13.98
N ARG A 303 21.31 -9.04 -13.90
CA ARG A 303 22.72 -9.41 -13.79
C ARG A 303 23.03 -9.79 -12.35
N LEU A 304 23.52 -10.99 -12.15
CA LEU A 304 23.77 -11.58 -10.84
C LEU A 304 25.27 -11.73 -10.63
N ASP A 305 25.72 -11.29 -9.46
CA ASP A 305 27.11 -11.36 -9.03
C ASP A 305 27.24 -12.34 -7.85
N ALA A 306 27.94 -13.42 -8.09
CA ALA A 306 28.30 -14.47 -7.14
C ALA A 306 29.83 -14.50 -6.86
N SER A 307 30.53 -13.40 -7.15
CA SER A 307 31.98 -13.29 -6.94
C SER A 307 32.37 -13.25 -5.46
N ALA A 308 33.63 -13.61 -5.19
CA ALA A 308 34.24 -13.62 -3.86
C ALA A 308 33.63 -14.61 -2.87
N ASP A 309 33.07 -15.72 -3.37
CA ASP A 309 32.58 -16.85 -2.56
C ASP A 309 31.54 -16.45 -1.48
N PRO A 310 30.43 -15.78 -1.86
CA PRO A 310 29.51 -15.16 -0.91
C PRO A 310 28.77 -16.19 -0.05
N SER A 311 28.35 -15.78 1.13
CA SER A 311 27.33 -16.49 1.92
C SER A 311 25.95 -16.39 1.27
N PHE A 312 24.97 -17.16 1.76
CA PHE A 312 23.60 -17.05 1.23
C PHE A 312 23.02 -15.65 1.49
N GLU A 313 23.25 -15.12 2.69
CA GLU A 313 22.78 -13.81 3.13
C GLU A 313 23.30 -12.69 2.22
N GLU A 314 24.58 -12.73 1.87
CA GLU A 314 25.19 -11.79 0.93
C GLU A 314 24.57 -11.91 -0.46
N LEU A 315 24.38 -13.14 -0.95
CA LEU A 315 23.84 -13.40 -2.27
C LEU A 315 22.36 -12.98 -2.38
N ILE A 316 21.57 -13.12 -1.29
CA ILE A 316 20.21 -12.57 -1.18
C ILE A 316 20.24 -11.05 -1.34
N GLY A 317 21.14 -10.37 -0.64
CA GLY A 317 21.30 -8.92 -0.75
C GLY A 317 21.71 -8.46 -2.15
N ARG A 318 22.65 -9.16 -2.80
CA ARG A 318 23.10 -8.88 -4.17
C ARG A 318 21.96 -9.09 -5.19
N ALA A 319 21.28 -10.23 -5.11
CA ALA A 319 20.14 -10.55 -5.97
C ALA A 319 18.97 -9.56 -5.77
N GLY A 320 18.70 -9.15 -4.52
CA GLY A 320 17.66 -8.17 -4.21
C GLY A 320 17.93 -6.81 -4.86
N ARG A 321 19.15 -6.29 -4.76
CA ARG A 321 19.54 -5.05 -5.46
C ARG A 321 19.41 -5.17 -6.97
N ALA A 322 19.85 -6.28 -7.55
CA ALA A 322 19.76 -6.51 -8.98
C ALA A 322 18.31 -6.56 -9.49
N VAL A 323 17.42 -7.26 -8.76
CA VAL A 323 15.99 -7.33 -9.08
C VAL A 323 15.31 -5.97 -8.92
N SER A 324 15.57 -5.24 -7.84
CA SER A 324 14.99 -3.91 -7.62
C SER A 324 15.45 -2.90 -8.67
N ALA A 325 16.72 -2.92 -9.06
CA ALA A 325 17.25 -2.07 -10.13
C ALA A 325 16.57 -2.40 -11.48
N ALA A 326 16.43 -3.68 -11.81
CA ALA A 326 15.74 -4.11 -13.03
C ALA A 326 14.25 -3.72 -13.02
N ALA A 327 13.59 -3.80 -11.86
CA ALA A 327 12.19 -3.39 -11.70
C ALA A 327 11.99 -1.88 -11.86
N GLY A 328 12.90 -1.05 -11.34
CA GLY A 328 12.86 0.40 -11.49
C GLY A 328 13.07 0.90 -12.93
N HIS A 329 13.55 0.03 -13.83
CA HIS A 329 13.91 0.34 -15.22
C HIS A 329 13.17 -0.51 -16.27
N GLY A 330 11.99 -1.00 -15.90
CA GLY A 330 11.21 -1.97 -16.67
C GLY A 330 10.42 -1.44 -17.87
N ARG A 331 10.60 -0.18 -18.29
CA ARG A 331 9.71 0.51 -19.24
C ARG A 331 10.05 0.34 -20.72
N ILE A 332 11.19 -0.28 -21.04
CA ILE A 332 11.58 -0.59 -22.41
C ILE A 332 11.63 -2.09 -22.65
N SER A 333 11.27 -2.54 -23.86
CA SER A 333 11.22 -3.97 -24.17
C SER A 333 12.60 -4.62 -24.19
N LEU A 334 12.66 -5.92 -23.89
CA LEU A 334 13.90 -6.69 -23.97
C LEU A 334 14.58 -6.57 -25.35
N GLY A 335 13.81 -6.56 -26.44
CA GLY A 335 14.35 -6.37 -27.78
C GLY A 335 15.13 -5.06 -27.91
N ARG A 336 14.59 -3.97 -27.33
CA ARG A 336 15.23 -2.65 -27.32
C ARG A 336 16.49 -2.61 -26.46
N ILE A 337 16.47 -3.28 -25.31
CA ILE A 337 17.65 -3.47 -24.45
C ILE A 337 18.76 -4.20 -25.23
N VAL A 338 18.43 -5.31 -25.88
CA VAL A 338 19.39 -6.12 -26.65
C VAL A 338 20.00 -5.32 -27.81
N GLU A 339 19.18 -4.61 -28.59
CA GLU A 339 19.66 -3.77 -29.70
C GLU A 339 20.67 -2.71 -29.23
N THR A 340 20.47 -2.19 -28.03
CA THR A 340 21.26 -1.09 -27.47
C THR A 340 22.54 -1.57 -26.81
N VAL A 341 22.48 -2.68 -26.07
CA VAL A 341 23.60 -3.23 -25.29
C VAL A 341 24.52 -4.11 -26.16
N LEU A 342 23.98 -4.78 -27.17
CA LEU A 342 24.72 -5.67 -28.07
C LEU A 342 24.59 -5.22 -29.54
N PRO A 343 25.04 -4.00 -29.90
CA PRO A 343 24.89 -3.46 -31.25
C PRO A 343 25.64 -4.32 -32.28
N GLY A 344 24.90 -5.09 -33.07
CA GLY A 344 25.42 -5.97 -34.12
C GLY A 344 25.86 -7.38 -33.69
N GLY A 345 25.73 -7.75 -32.41
CA GLY A 345 26.49 -8.87 -31.82
C GLY A 345 25.72 -10.03 -31.16
N GLY A 346 24.41 -10.21 -31.40
CA GLY A 346 23.61 -11.19 -30.63
C GLY A 346 22.79 -12.22 -31.42
N ARG A 347 22.85 -12.24 -32.76
CA ARG A 347 22.02 -13.15 -33.57
C ARG A 347 22.64 -14.53 -33.64
N SER A 348 22.04 -15.48 -32.91
CA SER A 348 22.30 -16.90 -33.05
C SER A 348 21.04 -17.60 -33.51
N ASP A 349 21.16 -18.47 -34.53
CA ASP A 349 20.07 -19.34 -34.94
C ASP A 349 19.72 -20.39 -33.86
N SER A 350 20.61 -20.61 -32.88
CA SER A 350 20.49 -21.63 -31.84
C SER A 350 20.28 -21.10 -30.42
N ARG A 351 20.36 -19.79 -30.21
CA ARG A 351 20.29 -19.16 -28.88
C ARG A 351 19.48 -17.86 -28.94
N ASN A 352 18.70 -17.60 -27.89
CA ASN A 352 18.12 -16.27 -27.71
C ASN A 352 19.21 -15.26 -27.36
N ALA A 353 19.04 -14.01 -27.75
CA ALA A 353 19.95 -12.94 -27.34
C ALA A 353 19.75 -12.60 -25.85
N LEU A 354 20.86 -12.48 -25.11
CA LEU A 354 20.95 -12.09 -23.69
C LEU A 354 20.32 -13.05 -22.65
N LEU A 355 19.16 -13.68 -22.93
CA LEU A 355 18.41 -14.49 -21.95
C LEU A 355 18.12 -15.91 -22.45
N GLN A 356 18.77 -16.91 -21.84
CA GLN A 356 18.48 -18.34 -22.07
C GLN A 356 17.58 -18.93 -21.00
N HIS A 357 17.63 -18.38 -19.79
CA HIS A 357 16.97 -18.90 -18.61
C HIS A 357 16.15 -17.80 -17.92
N LEU A 358 14.86 -18.07 -17.65
CA LEU A 358 14.03 -17.24 -16.78
C LEU A 358 13.82 -17.90 -15.43
N PHE A 359 13.74 -17.07 -14.40
CA PHE A 359 13.36 -17.47 -13.06
C PHE A 359 12.28 -16.52 -12.55
N LEU A 360 11.07 -17.04 -12.33
CA LEU A 360 9.85 -16.27 -12.17
C LEU A 360 9.12 -16.65 -10.88
N PRO A 361 8.44 -15.70 -10.21
CA PRO A 361 7.45 -16.06 -9.21
C PRO A 361 6.25 -16.71 -9.90
N ARG A 362 5.70 -17.79 -9.33
CA ARG A 362 4.45 -18.37 -9.83
C ARG A 362 3.29 -17.52 -9.33
N ILE A 363 2.58 -16.88 -10.26
CA ILE A 363 1.28 -16.27 -10.00
C ILE A 363 0.26 -17.37 -10.26
N SER A 364 -0.20 -18.04 -9.20
CA SER A 364 -1.26 -19.04 -9.34
C SER A 364 -2.58 -18.30 -9.58
N PRO A 365 -3.28 -18.51 -10.71
CA PRO A 365 -4.46 -17.72 -11.03
C PRO A 365 -5.69 -18.07 -10.18
N VAL A 366 -5.65 -19.09 -9.30
CA VAL A 366 -6.85 -19.57 -8.60
C VAL A 366 -6.59 -20.07 -7.19
N SER A 367 -7.34 -19.50 -6.24
CA SER A 367 -7.81 -20.15 -5.02
C SER A 367 -9.31 -19.89 -4.89
N ALA A 368 -10.10 -20.45 -5.81
CA ALA A 368 -11.56 -20.44 -5.75
C ALA A 368 -11.99 -21.85 -5.32
N PRO A 369 -12.27 -22.10 -4.03
CA PRO A 369 -12.70 -23.42 -3.57
C PRO A 369 -14.10 -23.79 -4.09
N ALA A 370 -14.86 -22.83 -4.62
CA ALA A 370 -16.19 -23.00 -5.16
C ALA A 370 -16.34 -22.34 -6.54
N PHE A 371 -17.14 -22.98 -7.40
CA PHE A 371 -17.57 -22.53 -8.71
C PHE A 371 -19.09 -22.75 -8.79
N GLY A 372 -19.86 -21.81 -8.22
CA GLY A 372 -21.27 -22.04 -7.92
C GLY A 372 -21.45 -23.22 -6.97
N ALA A 373 -22.23 -24.24 -7.37
CA ALA A 373 -22.46 -25.44 -6.56
C ALA A 373 -21.37 -26.52 -6.72
N ALA A 374 -20.41 -26.34 -7.63
CA ALA A 374 -19.28 -27.25 -7.80
C ALA A 374 -18.09 -26.82 -6.94
N THR A 375 -17.33 -27.79 -6.45
CA THR A 375 -15.98 -27.55 -5.89
C THR A 375 -14.98 -27.44 -7.04
N ALA A 376 -13.97 -26.60 -6.90
CA ALA A 376 -12.97 -26.39 -7.93
C ALA A 376 -11.55 -26.63 -7.39
N GLU A 377 -10.77 -27.40 -8.15
CA GLU A 377 -9.36 -27.69 -7.89
C GLU A 377 -8.53 -27.35 -9.12
N PRO A 378 -7.29 -26.83 -8.98
CA PRO A 378 -6.42 -26.59 -10.11
C PRO A 378 -6.20 -27.84 -10.97
N PHE A 379 -6.26 -27.66 -12.28
CA PHE A 379 -5.94 -28.70 -13.26
C PHE A 379 -4.79 -28.22 -14.15
N GLU A 380 -3.66 -28.93 -14.10
CA GLU A 380 -2.49 -28.64 -14.93
C GLU A 380 -2.74 -29.14 -16.36
N VAL A 381 -2.54 -28.25 -17.33
CA VAL A 381 -2.57 -28.57 -18.76
C VAL A 381 -1.14 -28.78 -19.24
N ASP A 382 -0.89 -29.86 -19.97
CA ASP A 382 0.45 -30.17 -20.45
C ASP A 382 0.90 -29.13 -21.50
N ARG A 383 2.18 -28.75 -21.45
CA ARG A 383 2.81 -27.88 -22.46
C ARG A 383 3.82 -28.69 -23.24
N THR A 384 3.66 -28.76 -24.56
CA THR A 384 4.59 -29.47 -25.45
C THR A 384 5.57 -28.54 -26.18
N ARG A 385 5.54 -27.23 -25.86
CA ARG A 385 6.39 -26.22 -26.49
C ARG A 385 7.16 -25.40 -25.48
N GLY A 386 8.41 -25.08 -25.82
CA GLY A 386 9.34 -24.33 -24.97
C GLY A 386 9.79 -23.03 -25.64
N ARG A 387 9.71 -21.91 -24.90
CA ARG A 387 10.12 -20.59 -25.41
C ARG A 387 11.61 -20.31 -25.25
N LEU A 388 12.19 -20.78 -24.16
CA LEU A 388 13.59 -20.56 -23.77
C LEU A 388 14.22 -21.90 -23.41
N ASP A 389 15.51 -21.91 -23.09
CA ASP A 389 16.17 -23.14 -22.69
C ASP A 389 15.53 -23.69 -21.42
N THR A 390 15.28 -22.82 -20.44
CA THR A 390 14.40 -23.11 -19.29
C THR A 390 13.61 -21.88 -18.82
N ILE A 391 12.38 -22.07 -18.36
CA ILE A 391 11.62 -21.12 -17.54
C ILE A 391 11.28 -21.82 -16.22
N THR A 392 11.86 -21.32 -15.14
CA THR A 392 11.63 -21.83 -13.78
C THR A 392 10.64 -20.94 -13.07
N GLU A 393 9.54 -21.50 -12.57
CA GLU A 393 8.53 -20.81 -11.78
C GLU A 393 8.52 -21.35 -10.37
N ILE A 394 8.58 -20.48 -9.36
CA ILE A 394 8.56 -20.85 -7.94
C ILE A 394 7.25 -20.43 -7.29
N ASP A 395 6.51 -21.38 -6.73
CA ASP A 395 5.42 -21.13 -5.77
C ASP A 395 5.98 -21.29 -4.36
N LEU A 396 6.16 -20.17 -3.67
CA LEU A 396 6.62 -20.12 -2.29
C LEU A 396 5.55 -19.42 -1.44
N ALA A 397 4.90 -20.20 -0.57
CA ALA A 397 3.91 -19.74 0.39
C ALA A 397 4.15 -20.44 1.75
N PRO A 398 3.55 -19.97 2.86
CA PRO A 398 3.70 -20.63 4.15
C PRO A 398 3.37 -22.13 4.07
N GLY A 399 4.30 -22.98 4.52
CA GLY A 399 4.18 -24.45 4.45
C GLY A 399 4.08 -25.06 3.04
N ARG A 400 4.41 -24.32 1.97
CA ARG A 400 4.37 -24.83 0.59
C ARG A 400 5.51 -24.28 -0.27
N LEU A 401 6.34 -25.17 -0.81
CA LEU A 401 7.38 -24.81 -1.79
C LEU A 401 7.41 -25.80 -2.96
N ARG A 402 7.07 -25.28 -4.15
CA ARG A 402 7.06 -26.06 -5.39
C ARG A 402 7.68 -25.28 -6.55
N ALA A 403 8.26 -26.02 -7.48
CA ALA A 403 8.83 -25.46 -8.71
C ALA A 403 8.22 -26.12 -9.94
N TRP A 404 8.01 -25.33 -11.00
CA TRP A 404 7.74 -25.83 -12.34
C TRP A 404 8.87 -25.39 -13.25
N VAL A 405 9.33 -26.30 -14.10
CA VAL A 405 10.30 -25.96 -15.13
C VAL A 405 9.73 -26.32 -16.49
N GLU A 406 9.47 -25.30 -17.30
CA GLU A 406 9.33 -25.45 -18.75
C GLU A 406 10.74 -25.51 -19.34
N TYR A 407 11.03 -26.50 -20.19
CA TYR A 407 12.36 -26.69 -20.77
C TYR A 407 12.28 -27.18 -22.21
N ASP A 408 13.31 -26.85 -22.99
CA ASP A 408 13.49 -27.38 -24.33
C ASP A 408 13.93 -28.86 -24.27
N THR A 409 13.10 -29.76 -24.79
CA THR A 409 13.34 -31.20 -24.75
C THR A 409 14.48 -31.67 -25.67
N GLU A 410 14.90 -30.84 -26.62
CA GLU A 410 16.10 -31.08 -27.43
C GLU A 410 17.37 -30.79 -26.62
N LEU A 411 17.29 -29.89 -25.63
CA LEU A 411 18.41 -29.48 -24.77
C LEU A 411 18.47 -30.25 -23.45
N PHE A 412 17.32 -30.61 -22.86
CA PHE A 412 17.23 -31.24 -21.55
C PHE A 412 16.30 -32.46 -21.56
N THR A 413 16.61 -33.46 -20.74
CA THR A 413 15.66 -34.53 -20.37
C THR A 413 14.91 -34.20 -19.08
N ALA A 414 13.78 -34.88 -18.86
CA ALA A 414 13.07 -34.80 -17.58
C ALA A 414 13.97 -35.20 -16.40
N ASP A 415 14.81 -36.21 -16.58
CA ASP A 415 15.76 -36.68 -15.56
C ASP A 415 16.84 -35.62 -15.26
N GLU A 416 17.37 -34.95 -16.29
CA GLU A 416 18.36 -33.86 -16.13
C GLU A 416 17.76 -32.65 -15.39
N ILE A 417 16.53 -32.27 -15.70
CA ILE A 417 15.80 -31.22 -14.97
C ILE A 417 15.48 -31.65 -13.54
N GLY A 418 15.09 -32.91 -13.33
CA GLY A 418 14.86 -33.46 -12.00
C GLY A 418 16.13 -33.46 -11.14
N LEU A 419 17.28 -33.78 -11.73
CA LEU A 419 18.57 -33.66 -11.05
C LEU A 419 18.92 -32.21 -10.70
N LEU A 420 18.73 -31.27 -11.64
CA LEU A 420 18.96 -29.85 -11.40
C LEU A 420 18.13 -29.33 -10.21
N LEU A 421 16.85 -29.72 -10.12
CA LEU A 421 15.97 -29.29 -9.03
C LEU A 421 16.21 -30.05 -7.72
N ALA A 422 16.68 -31.29 -7.78
CA ALA A 422 17.16 -31.99 -6.59
C ALA A 422 18.41 -31.32 -6.01
N GLU A 423 19.35 -30.90 -6.86
CA GLU A 423 20.50 -30.08 -6.46
C GLU A 423 20.05 -28.73 -5.91
N TYR A 424 19.09 -28.07 -6.56
CA TYR A 424 18.51 -26.82 -6.07
C TYR A 424 17.89 -26.98 -4.68
N ALA A 425 17.11 -28.04 -4.45
CA ALA A 425 16.56 -28.36 -3.13
C ALA A 425 17.66 -28.66 -2.10
N ALA A 426 18.79 -29.29 -2.51
CA ALA A 426 19.93 -29.51 -1.64
C ALA A 426 20.65 -28.20 -1.27
N VAL A 427 20.81 -27.28 -2.22
CA VAL A 427 21.33 -25.92 -1.97
C VAL A 427 20.44 -25.19 -0.99
N LEU A 428 19.12 -25.18 -1.22
CA LEU A 428 18.14 -24.59 -0.32
C LEU A 428 18.22 -25.20 1.08
N ARG A 429 18.35 -26.52 1.23
CA ARG A 429 18.51 -27.19 2.54
C ARG A 429 19.80 -26.81 3.24
N ALA A 430 20.92 -26.79 2.51
CA ALA A 430 22.21 -26.43 3.08
C ALA A 430 22.19 -24.99 3.63
N TRP A 431 21.69 -24.05 2.82
CA TRP A 431 21.67 -22.64 3.16
C TRP A 431 20.54 -22.19 4.08
N THR A 432 19.42 -22.93 4.16
CA THR A 432 18.43 -22.72 5.23
C THR A 432 18.89 -23.30 6.57
N GLY A 433 19.73 -24.35 6.55
CA GLY A 433 20.35 -24.91 7.74
C GLY A 433 21.52 -24.07 8.27
N ASP A 434 22.34 -23.51 7.38
CA ASP A 434 23.44 -22.61 7.70
C ASP A 434 23.57 -21.50 6.64
N PRO A 435 22.90 -20.34 6.85
CA PRO A 435 22.94 -19.22 5.91
C PRO A 435 24.34 -18.60 5.72
N ALA A 436 25.26 -18.81 6.68
CA ALA A 436 26.63 -18.33 6.62
C ALA A 436 27.57 -19.26 5.82
N LEU A 437 27.10 -20.44 5.42
CA LEU A 437 27.86 -21.37 4.61
C LEU A 437 28.28 -20.70 3.29
N PRO A 438 29.60 -20.65 2.97
CA PRO A 438 30.06 -20.01 1.74
C PRO A 438 29.63 -20.81 0.51
N LEU A 439 29.45 -20.11 -0.61
CA LEU A 439 29.03 -20.66 -1.90
C LEU A 439 29.83 -21.92 -2.29
N SER A 440 31.15 -21.91 -2.14
CA SER A 440 32.10 -22.97 -2.49
C SER A 440 31.87 -24.28 -1.74
N ALA A 441 31.29 -24.19 -0.52
CA ALA A 441 31.00 -25.32 0.34
C ALA A 441 29.64 -25.99 0.04
N LEU A 442 28.85 -25.45 -0.89
CA LEU A 442 27.57 -26.04 -1.28
C LEU A 442 27.73 -27.43 -1.92
N PRO A 443 26.79 -28.36 -1.67
CA PRO A 443 26.83 -29.73 -2.15
C PRO A 443 26.38 -29.84 -3.62
N VAL A 444 27.07 -29.15 -4.53
CA VAL A 444 26.79 -29.13 -5.98
C VAL A 444 27.94 -29.78 -6.73
N THR A 445 27.62 -30.63 -7.70
CA THR A 445 28.62 -31.24 -8.60
C THR A 445 28.90 -30.27 -9.76
N ALA A 446 30.15 -29.84 -9.91
CA ALA A 446 30.55 -29.00 -11.04
C ALA A 446 30.41 -29.78 -12.36
N VAL A 447 29.95 -29.10 -13.42
CA VAL A 447 29.83 -29.67 -14.76
C VAL A 447 30.98 -29.14 -15.62
N ASP A 448 31.66 -30.02 -16.35
CA ASP A 448 32.65 -29.60 -17.36
C ASP A 448 31.92 -28.88 -18.51
N LEU A 449 31.97 -27.55 -18.51
CA LEU A 449 31.41 -26.73 -19.58
C LEU A 449 32.38 -26.66 -20.78
N PRO A 450 31.88 -26.63 -22.03
CA PRO A 450 32.72 -26.34 -23.19
C PRO A 450 33.18 -24.87 -23.19
N ASP A 451 34.49 -24.63 -23.37
CA ASP A 451 35.14 -23.30 -23.33
C ASP A 451 34.52 -22.27 -24.30
N GLU A 452 34.29 -21.04 -23.80
CA GLU A 452 33.96 -19.85 -24.57
C GLU A 452 35.05 -18.77 -24.39
N ASP A 453 36.14 -18.87 -25.13
CA ASP A 453 37.07 -17.76 -25.34
C ASP A 453 36.49 -16.76 -26.36
N ALA A 454 36.16 -15.53 -25.94
CA ALA A 454 36.56 -14.27 -26.59
C ALA A 454 35.81 -13.03 -26.02
N ASP A 455 36.61 -12.01 -25.69
CA ASP A 455 36.30 -10.55 -25.63
C ASP A 455 35.83 -9.88 -24.32
N GLY A 456 36.81 -9.30 -23.59
CA GLY A 456 36.83 -7.82 -23.43
C GLY A 456 36.90 -7.15 -22.03
N ALA A 457 38.12 -7.02 -21.48
CA ALA A 457 38.76 -5.89 -20.75
C ALA A 457 38.04 -5.06 -19.64
N GLY A 458 38.69 -4.98 -18.46
CA GLY A 458 38.23 -4.26 -17.26
C GLY A 458 38.76 -2.83 -17.04
N ALA A 459 38.32 -2.21 -15.92
CA ALA A 459 38.84 -0.95 -15.37
C ALA A 459 38.62 -0.85 -13.83
N ASP A 460 39.59 -0.19 -13.20
CA ASP A 460 39.92 -0.05 -11.77
C ASP A 460 38.95 0.88 -10.98
N THR A 461 38.65 0.56 -9.70
CA THR A 461 37.70 1.29 -8.83
C THR A 461 38.36 1.92 -7.59
N GLY A 462 37.97 3.15 -7.23
CA GLY A 462 38.30 3.80 -5.95
C GLY A 462 37.22 3.58 -4.88
N PRO A 463 37.49 3.85 -3.57
CA PRO A 463 36.68 3.31 -2.47
C PRO A 463 35.49 4.20 -2.04
N ALA A 464 34.39 3.53 -1.68
CA ALA A 464 33.17 4.08 -1.05
C ALA A 464 33.23 3.96 0.50
N PRO A 465 32.38 4.68 1.28
CA PRO A 465 32.41 4.68 2.75
C PRO A 465 31.75 3.42 3.37
N ASP A 466 32.13 3.15 4.62
CA ASP A 466 31.95 1.88 5.35
C ASP A 466 30.48 1.46 5.57
N ALA A 467 30.14 0.25 5.15
CA ALA A 467 28.77 -0.32 5.19
C ALA A 467 28.35 -0.83 6.59
N ASP A 468 29.26 -0.81 7.56
CA ASP A 468 29.09 -1.46 8.89
C ASP A 468 28.84 -0.46 10.05
N SER A 469 28.33 0.74 9.77
CA SER A 469 28.02 1.71 10.84
C SER A 469 26.89 1.20 11.73
N MET A 470 27.18 0.94 13.01
CA MET A 470 26.18 0.53 14.01
C MET A 470 25.02 1.54 14.14
N LEU A 471 25.31 2.83 13.94
CA LEU A 471 24.30 3.88 13.90
C LEU A 471 23.30 3.69 12.75
N LEU A 472 23.75 3.24 11.57
CA LEU A 472 22.90 2.93 10.42
C LEU A 472 21.92 1.78 10.73
N SER A 473 22.39 0.75 11.44
CA SER A 473 21.54 -0.38 11.83
C SER A 473 20.43 0.02 12.82
N LEU A 474 20.74 0.82 13.84
CA LEU A 474 19.75 1.33 14.79
C LEU A 474 18.74 2.26 14.11
N ILE A 475 19.18 3.12 13.20
CA ILE A 475 18.29 4.00 12.43
C ILE A 475 17.35 3.16 11.54
N ARG A 476 17.85 2.12 10.86
CA ARG A 476 17.05 1.18 10.05
C ARG A 476 16.04 0.38 10.87
N GLU A 477 16.36 0.07 12.13
CA GLU A 477 15.44 -0.62 13.04
C GLU A 477 14.28 0.29 13.45
N VAL A 478 14.57 1.52 13.84
CA VAL A 478 13.56 2.53 14.15
C VAL A 478 12.66 2.80 12.92
N TRP A 479 13.24 2.80 11.72
CA TRP A 479 12.52 2.90 10.45
C TRP A 479 11.55 1.75 10.18
N ALA A 480 12.01 0.51 10.39
CA ALA A 480 11.20 -0.69 10.22
C ALA A 480 10.01 -0.72 11.18
N GLN A 481 10.25 -0.36 12.44
CA GLN A 481 9.20 -0.34 13.46
C GLN A 481 8.09 0.67 13.15
N GLU A 482 8.42 1.83 12.57
CA GLU A 482 7.42 2.87 12.30
C GLU A 482 6.62 2.62 11.03
N LEU A 483 7.25 2.09 9.99
CA LEU A 483 6.55 1.71 8.75
C LEU A 483 5.77 0.39 8.90
N GLU A 484 5.83 -0.27 10.06
CA GLU A 484 5.29 -1.61 10.32
C GLU A 484 5.75 -2.65 9.28
N VAL A 485 6.95 -2.44 8.70
CA VAL A 485 7.59 -3.37 7.77
C VAL A 485 8.62 -4.21 8.53
N PRO A 486 8.84 -5.48 8.14
CA PRO A 486 9.75 -6.35 8.88
C PRO A 486 11.14 -5.72 9.01
N GLU A 487 11.58 -5.05 7.95
CA GLU A 487 12.92 -4.54 7.86
C GLU A 487 12.83 -3.32 6.81
N VAL A 488 13.55 -2.17 7.00
CA VAL A 488 13.99 -1.12 6.01
C VAL A 488 15.51 -1.09 5.60
N GLY A 489 15.83 -1.15 4.31
CA GLY A 489 17.18 -1.12 3.74
C GLY A 489 17.90 0.22 3.84
N PRO A 490 19.24 0.28 3.71
CA PRO A 490 20.01 1.53 3.90
C PRO A 490 19.63 2.62 2.89
N ASP A 491 19.24 2.26 1.67
CA ASP A 491 18.88 3.22 0.61
C ASP A 491 17.36 3.24 0.32
N ASP A 492 16.55 2.60 1.17
CA ASP A 492 15.10 2.58 0.98
C ASP A 492 14.51 3.95 1.32
N ASP A 493 13.86 4.57 0.35
CA ASP A 493 13.25 5.89 0.51
C ASP A 493 11.96 5.80 1.33
N PHE A 494 11.93 6.53 2.44
CA PHE A 494 10.81 6.57 3.39
C PHE A 494 9.46 6.87 2.72
N PHE A 495 9.42 7.77 1.73
CA PHE A 495 8.18 8.20 1.08
C PHE A 495 7.75 7.23 -0.04
N VAL A 496 8.71 6.54 -0.66
CA VAL A 496 8.42 5.48 -1.64
C VAL A 496 7.84 4.24 -0.96
N MET A 497 8.26 3.95 0.27
CA MET A 497 7.72 2.85 1.09
C MET A 497 6.33 3.16 1.71
N GLY A 498 5.66 4.22 1.29
CA GLY A 498 4.34 4.60 1.82
C GLY A 498 4.39 5.45 3.09
N GLY A 499 5.57 5.92 3.49
CA GLY A 499 5.72 6.88 4.58
C GLY A 499 5.05 8.21 4.27
N HIS A 500 4.22 8.68 5.21
CA HIS A 500 3.55 9.98 5.13
C HIS A 500 3.85 10.82 6.39
N SER A 501 3.37 12.06 6.45
CA SER A 501 3.73 13.04 7.49
C SER A 501 3.62 12.54 8.94
N MET A 502 2.56 11.77 9.28
CA MET A 502 2.45 11.13 10.60
C MET A 502 3.60 10.14 10.87
N LEU A 503 3.89 9.22 9.94
CA LEU A 503 4.98 8.25 10.09
C LEU A 503 6.34 8.94 10.14
N SER A 504 6.51 10.02 9.38
CA SER A 504 7.76 10.83 9.37
C SER A 504 8.04 11.40 10.77
N ALA A 505 7.01 11.95 11.42
CA ALA A 505 7.15 12.55 12.74
C ALA A 505 7.43 11.52 13.83
N LYS A 506 6.78 10.34 13.76
CA LYS A 506 7.04 9.23 14.68
C LYS A 506 8.47 8.71 14.54
N LEU A 507 8.90 8.50 13.30
CA LEU A 507 10.26 8.08 12.96
C LEU A 507 11.34 8.99 13.55
N VAL A 508 11.23 10.29 13.28
CA VAL A 508 12.20 11.27 13.75
C VAL A 508 12.16 11.41 15.27
N GLY A 509 10.98 11.31 15.88
CA GLY A 509 10.81 11.25 17.34
C GLY A 509 11.56 10.07 17.97
N ARG A 510 11.34 8.85 17.44
CA ARG A 510 11.96 7.62 17.95
C ARG A 510 13.49 7.60 17.75
N ILE A 511 14.00 8.17 16.65
CA ILE A 511 15.45 8.35 16.45
C ILE A 511 16.00 9.37 17.47
N GLY A 512 15.33 10.51 17.63
CA GLY A 512 15.74 11.53 18.61
C GLY A 512 15.78 11.01 20.04
N GLU A 513 14.83 10.16 20.42
CA GLU A 513 14.79 9.48 21.72
C GLU A 513 15.92 8.46 21.88
N THR A 514 16.08 7.55 20.90
CA THR A 514 17.08 6.48 20.94
C THR A 514 18.50 7.02 21.15
N PHE A 515 18.82 8.17 20.55
CA PHE A 515 20.16 8.77 20.62
C PHE A 515 20.25 10.01 21.49
N ALA A 516 19.15 10.38 22.18
CA ALA A 516 19.04 11.61 22.97
C ALA A 516 19.46 12.89 22.20
N ILE A 517 19.17 12.93 20.90
CA ILE A 517 19.52 14.04 20.01
C ILE A 517 18.28 14.77 19.53
N ARG A 518 18.46 16.01 19.09
CA ARG A 518 17.41 16.75 18.43
C ARG A 518 17.52 16.58 16.92
N LEU A 519 16.66 15.74 16.36
CA LEU A 519 16.56 15.53 14.92
C LEU A 519 15.36 16.32 14.35
N PRO A 520 15.58 17.32 13.47
CA PRO A 520 14.50 17.95 12.73
C PRO A 520 13.86 16.96 11.74
N LEU A 521 12.54 16.97 11.61
CA LEU A 521 11.76 16.29 10.56
C LEU A 521 12.24 16.64 9.17
N ARG A 522 12.64 17.90 8.95
CA ARG A 522 13.26 18.33 7.69
C ARG A 522 14.44 17.44 7.28
N THR A 523 15.23 16.98 8.24
CA THR A 523 16.41 16.15 7.99
C THR A 523 16.03 14.83 7.30
N LEU A 524 14.89 14.24 7.67
CA LEU A 524 14.34 13.04 7.00
C LEU A 524 13.89 13.35 5.56
N PHE A 525 13.30 14.51 5.29
CA PHE A 525 12.87 14.87 3.93
C PHE A 525 14.04 15.15 2.98
N GLU A 526 15.11 15.76 3.49
CA GLU A 526 16.32 16.03 2.73
C GLU A 526 17.20 14.78 2.54
N ASN A 527 17.03 13.80 3.44
CA ASN A 527 17.78 12.55 3.48
C ASN A 527 16.82 11.38 3.69
N PRO A 528 16.01 11.03 2.66
CA PRO A 528 14.85 10.16 2.81
C PRO A 528 15.20 8.68 2.98
N THR A 529 16.49 8.32 2.97
CA THR A 529 16.96 6.96 3.19
C THR A 529 17.73 6.85 4.51
N PRO A 530 17.73 5.68 5.18
CA PRO A 530 18.51 5.50 6.40
C PRO A 530 20.01 5.82 6.25
N ALA A 531 20.63 5.53 5.10
CA ALA A 531 22.03 5.82 4.82
C ALA A 531 22.30 7.32 4.74
N LEU A 532 21.44 8.06 4.02
CA LEU A 532 21.54 9.52 3.93
C LEU A 532 21.28 10.15 5.31
N LEU A 533 20.26 9.70 6.04
CA LEU A 533 19.94 10.25 7.36
C LEU A 533 21.04 9.94 8.38
N THR A 534 21.63 8.75 8.31
CA THR A 534 22.78 8.37 9.15
C THR A 534 23.98 9.26 8.87
N ALA A 535 24.33 9.46 7.59
CA ALA A 535 25.44 10.33 7.21
C ALA A 535 25.22 11.78 7.69
N GLU A 536 23.98 12.27 7.63
CA GLU A 536 23.63 13.61 8.10
C GLU A 536 23.63 13.72 9.63
N ILE A 537 23.19 12.70 10.36
CA ILE A 537 23.29 12.62 11.82
C ILE A 537 24.76 12.59 12.25
N GLN A 538 25.62 11.79 11.60
CA GLN A 538 27.05 11.77 11.88
C GLN A 538 27.72 13.13 11.64
N ARG A 539 27.28 13.83 10.60
CA ARG A 539 27.78 15.18 10.27
C ARG A 539 27.37 16.24 11.29
N THR A 540 26.15 16.15 11.82
CA THR A 540 25.56 17.18 12.71
C THR A 540 25.76 16.88 14.19
N HIS A 541 25.90 15.61 14.55
CA HIS A 541 26.04 15.07 15.90
C HIS A 541 27.19 14.04 15.98
N PRO A 542 28.45 14.44 15.72
CA PRO A 542 29.59 13.52 15.72
C PRO A 542 29.83 12.82 17.06
N GLU A 543 29.30 13.37 18.16
CA GLU A 543 29.32 12.76 19.50
C GLU A 543 28.59 11.41 19.58
N ILE A 544 27.63 11.14 18.68
CA ILE A 544 26.85 9.88 18.68
C ILE A 544 27.73 8.70 18.29
N ASP A 545 28.66 8.86 17.35
CA ASP A 545 29.57 7.77 16.97
C ASP A 545 30.46 7.34 18.14
N GLU A 546 30.81 8.26 19.05
CA GLU A 546 31.55 7.97 20.27
C GLU A 546 30.65 7.31 21.34
N LEU A 547 29.39 7.73 21.44
CA LEU A 547 28.38 7.14 22.34
C LEU A 547 28.04 5.70 21.93
N VAL A 548 27.74 5.46 20.64
CA VAL A 548 27.40 4.15 20.08
C VAL A 548 28.58 3.18 20.21
N ARG A 549 29.81 3.63 19.98
CA ARG A 549 31.02 2.82 20.23
C ARG A 549 31.24 2.50 21.71
N SER A 550 30.98 3.46 22.60
CA SER A 550 31.14 3.27 24.05
C SER A 550 30.11 2.29 24.61
N VAL A 551 28.86 2.35 24.12
CA VAL A 551 27.80 1.40 24.49
C VAL A 551 28.09 0.00 23.95
N ALA A 552 28.57 -0.13 22.71
CA ALA A 552 29.00 -1.41 22.14
C ALA A 552 30.13 -2.07 22.95
N GLN A 553 31.16 -1.28 23.35
CA GLN A 553 32.28 -1.76 24.16
C GLN A 553 31.87 -2.15 25.59
N LEU A 554 30.89 -1.47 26.19
CA LEU A 554 30.33 -1.83 27.50
C LEU A 554 29.48 -3.11 27.42
N THR A 555 28.76 -3.33 26.31
CA THR A 555 27.90 -4.50 26.10
C THR A 555 28.74 -5.77 25.86
N ASP A 556 29.86 -5.66 25.14
CA ASP A 556 30.84 -6.74 24.95
C ASP A 556 31.63 -7.09 26.23
N SER A 557 31.72 -6.17 27.19
CA SER A 557 32.43 -6.40 28.46
C SER A 557 31.54 -7.02 29.55
N LEU A 558 30.22 -7.12 29.32
CA LEU A 558 29.22 -7.60 30.28
C LEU A 558 28.78 -9.06 30.04
N THR A 559 29.27 -9.71 28.97
CA THR A 559 28.90 -11.08 28.58
C THR A 559 29.66 -12.19 29.34
N ASP A 560 30.63 -11.86 30.20
CA ASP A 560 31.50 -12.83 30.92
C ASP A 560 31.34 -12.86 32.45
N LEU A 561 30.28 -12.28 33.02
CA LEU A 561 30.01 -12.36 34.47
C LEU A 561 28.75 -13.18 34.76
N GLU A 562 28.93 -14.35 35.37
CA GLU A 562 27.81 -15.04 36.04
C GLU A 562 27.16 -14.07 37.07
N PRO A 563 25.83 -13.99 37.13
CA PRO A 563 25.16 -13.03 37.99
C PRO A 563 25.39 -13.38 39.46
N ALA A 564 26.09 -12.50 40.17
CA ALA A 564 26.15 -12.53 41.62
C ALA A 564 24.76 -12.27 42.23
N PRO A 565 24.40 -12.91 43.36
CA PRO A 565 23.10 -12.70 43.98
C PRO A 565 23.02 -11.32 44.67
N GLY A 566 22.18 -10.44 44.12
CA GLY A 566 21.81 -9.12 44.67
C GLY A 566 22.65 -7.98 44.07
N GLN A 567 22.09 -6.86 43.60
CA GLN A 567 20.87 -6.16 43.98
C GLN A 567 20.16 -5.66 42.72
N ALA A 568 18.85 -5.86 42.64
CA ALA A 568 18.03 -5.25 41.60
C ALA A 568 18.21 -3.72 41.62
N PRO A 569 18.23 -3.06 40.44
CA PRO A 569 18.04 -1.61 40.40
C PRO A 569 16.77 -1.31 41.17
N GLU A 570 16.85 -0.34 42.08
CA GLU A 570 15.71 0.11 42.85
C GLU A 570 14.56 0.37 41.88
N ALA A 571 13.50 -0.44 42.01
CA ALA A 571 12.38 -0.41 41.10
C ALA A 571 11.89 1.03 40.99
N ALA A 572 11.79 1.53 39.75
CA ALA A 572 10.95 2.68 39.46
C ALA A 572 9.62 2.48 40.23
N PRO A 573 9.12 3.53 40.92
CA PRO A 573 8.02 3.38 41.85
C PRO A 573 6.90 2.63 41.15
N LYS A 574 6.54 1.45 41.69
CA LYS A 574 5.38 0.69 41.24
C LYS A 574 4.23 1.68 41.08
N ALA A 575 3.63 1.72 39.90
CA ALA A 575 2.34 2.37 39.71
C ALA A 575 1.45 1.98 40.91
N PRO A 576 0.81 2.95 41.59
CA PRO A 576 -0.03 2.65 42.74
C PRO A 576 -1.07 1.60 42.33
N ALA A 577 -1.43 0.72 43.27
CA ALA A 577 -2.30 -0.42 43.06
C ALA A 577 -3.50 -0.06 42.14
N ALA A 578 -3.79 -0.95 41.19
CA ALA A 578 -4.83 -0.82 40.15
C ALA A 578 -6.26 -0.58 40.69
N ASP A 579 -6.45 -0.46 42.00
CA ASP A 579 -7.72 -0.31 42.71
C ASP A 579 -7.97 1.12 43.25
N THR A 580 -7.13 2.11 42.92
CA THR A 580 -7.27 3.48 43.48
C THR A 580 -7.60 4.53 42.41
N VAL A 581 -8.43 5.51 42.80
CA VAL A 581 -8.73 6.69 41.96
C VAL A 581 -7.50 7.59 41.92
N ARG A 582 -7.08 7.96 40.71
CA ARG A 582 -5.94 8.89 40.50
C ARG A 582 -6.45 10.24 40.00
N LEU A 583 -5.86 11.31 40.54
CA LEU A 583 -6.08 12.68 40.10
C LEU A 583 -4.81 13.18 39.42
N VAL A 584 -4.89 13.40 38.12
CA VAL A 584 -3.77 13.81 37.26
C VAL A 584 -4.06 15.24 36.78
N PRO A 585 -3.06 16.14 36.68
CA PRO A 585 -3.26 17.43 36.00
C PRO A 585 -3.75 17.22 34.56
N LEU A 586 -4.42 18.21 33.97
CA LEU A 586 -4.71 18.16 32.53
C LEU A 586 -3.42 18.45 31.75
N ALA A 587 -3.27 17.76 30.61
CA ALA A 587 -2.37 18.19 29.54
C ALA A 587 -2.82 19.56 29.00
N SER A 588 -1.92 20.31 28.35
CA SER A 588 -2.26 21.63 27.82
C SER A 588 -3.40 21.58 26.79
N SER A 589 -3.43 20.56 25.93
CA SER A 589 -4.51 20.31 24.95
C SER A 589 -5.86 20.11 25.64
N GLN A 590 -5.90 19.24 26.65
CA GLN A 590 -7.10 18.97 27.44
C GLN A 590 -7.56 20.21 28.21
N LEU A 591 -6.63 20.99 28.78
CA LEU A 591 -6.96 22.21 29.51
C LEU A 591 -7.67 23.23 28.60
N GLN A 592 -7.24 23.37 27.35
CA GLN A 592 -7.91 24.26 26.40
C GLN A 592 -9.34 23.82 26.10
N ILE A 593 -9.54 22.53 25.83
CA ILE A 593 -10.87 21.97 25.58
C ILE A 593 -11.74 22.16 26.83
N TRP A 594 -11.24 21.82 28.02
CA TRP A 594 -11.95 22.01 29.27
C TRP A 594 -12.35 23.47 29.49
N LEU A 595 -11.44 24.43 29.28
CA LEU A 595 -11.75 25.86 29.39
C LEU A 595 -12.77 26.34 28.34
N SER A 596 -12.80 25.71 27.16
CA SER A 596 -13.80 25.97 26.12
C SER A 596 -15.18 25.46 26.55
N GLU A 597 -15.23 24.22 27.08
CA GLU A 597 -16.43 23.58 27.63
C GLU A 597 -16.99 24.33 28.84
N GLN A 598 -16.14 24.89 29.71
CA GLN A 598 -16.61 25.73 30.82
C GLN A 598 -17.26 27.05 30.36
N LYS A 599 -16.87 27.57 29.19
CA LYS A 599 -17.48 28.78 28.63
C LYS A 599 -18.80 28.48 27.92
N ASN A 600 -18.88 27.32 27.27
CA ASN A 600 -20.02 26.89 26.47
C ASN A 600 -20.49 25.49 26.94
N PRO A 601 -21.04 25.36 28.16
CA PRO A 601 -21.36 24.05 28.71
C PRO A 601 -22.47 23.38 27.91
N GLY A 602 -22.27 22.10 27.58
CA GLY A 602 -23.25 21.26 26.90
C GLY A 602 -23.30 21.42 25.39
N THR A 603 -22.32 22.10 24.78
CA THR A 603 -22.16 22.07 23.31
C THR A 603 -21.56 20.74 22.86
N LEU A 604 -21.72 20.43 21.57
CA LEU A 604 -21.25 19.18 20.97
C LEU A 604 -19.90 19.34 20.24
N THR A 605 -19.31 20.53 20.31
CA THR A 605 -18.15 20.96 19.52
C THR A 605 -16.87 20.16 19.78
N HIS A 606 -16.82 19.40 20.87
CA HIS A 606 -15.72 18.50 21.20
C HIS A 606 -16.16 17.04 21.28
N THR A 607 -17.31 16.69 20.70
CA THR A 607 -17.76 15.30 20.56
C THR A 607 -17.41 14.73 19.19
N VAL A 608 -17.19 13.42 19.11
CA VAL A 608 -16.82 12.72 17.88
C VAL A 608 -17.79 11.55 17.68
N PRO A 609 -18.89 11.75 16.92
CA PRO A 609 -19.83 10.70 16.59
C PRO A 609 -19.35 9.90 15.37
N MET A 610 -19.42 8.58 15.50
CA MET A 610 -19.03 7.62 14.48
C MET A 610 -20.11 6.54 14.36
N LEU A 611 -20.40 6.16 13.12
CA LEU A 611 -21.38 5.14 12.77
C LEU A 611 -20.67 3.99 12.06
N LEU A 612 -20.98 2.76 12.46
CA LEU A 612 -20.50 1.56 11.77
C LEU A 612 -21.69 0.70 11.37
N THR A 613 -21.88 0.49 10.07
CA THR A 613 -22.82 -0.50 9.54
C THR A 613 -22.13 -1.85 9.54
N LEU A 614 -22.69 -2.81 10.27
CA LEU A 614 -22.16 -4.15 10.45
C LEU A 614 -23.07 -5.15 9.75
N ARG A 615 -22.52 -5.95 8.83
CA ARG A 615 -23.27 -6.97 8.08
C ARG A 615 -22.67 -8.36 8.27
N GLY A 616 -23.49 -9.31 8.70
CA GLY A 616 -23.10 -10.70 8.98
C GLY A 616 -23.53 -11.17 10.38
N PRO A 617 -23.13 -12.39 10.78
CA PRO A 617 -23.50 -13.01 12.06
C PRO A 617 -22.77 -12.37 13.26
N LEU A 618 -23.24 -11.20 13.70
CA LEU A 618 -22.69 -10.48 14.84
C LEU A 618 -23.10 -11.11 16.19
N ASP A 619 -22.12 -11.51 17.00
CA ASP A 619 -22.33 -11.86 18.40
C ASP A 619 -22.38 -10.59 19.27
N THR A 620 -23.60 -10.15 19.57
CA THR A 620 -23.84 -8.93 20.34
C THR A 620 -23.28 -8.98 21.77
N ALA A 621 -23.20 -10.16 22.39
CA ALA A 621 -22.69 -10.32 23.75
C ALA A 621 -21.15 -10.26 23.76
N ALA A 622 -20.51 -10.88 22.76
CA ALA A 622 -19.06 -10.76 22.56
C ALA A 622 -18.66 -9.30 22.29
N LEU A 623 -19.42 -8.57 21.46
CA LEU A 623 -19.18 -7.14 21.19
C LEU A 623 -19.29 -6.29 22.45
N GLN A 624 -20.35 -6.48 23.24
CA GLN A 624 -20.52 -5.76 24.50
C GLN A 624 -19.37 -6.04 25.47
N GLY A 625 -18.96 -7.30 25.60
CA GLY A 625 -17.82 -7.68 26.43
C GLY A 625 -16.51 -7.05 25.96
N ALA A 626 -16.27 -7.04 24.64
CA ALA A 626 -15.06 -6.49 24.04
C ALA A 626 -14.94 -4.98 24.28
N VAL A 627 -16.04 -4.22 24.16
CA VAL A 627 -16.06 -2.80 24.54
C VAL A 627 -15.66 -2.61 26.01
N GLY A 628 -16.16 -3.46 26.91
CA GLY A 628 -15.79 -3.44 28.32
C GLY A 628 -14.29 -3.69 28.56
N ASP A 629 -13.68 -4.61 27.80
CA ASP A 629 -12.26 -4.92 27.91
C ASP A 629 -11.38 -3.74 27.44
N VAL A 630 -11.76 -3.07 26.35
CA VAL A 630 -11.07 -1.86 25.87
C VAL A 630 -11.15 -0.75 26.91
N VAL A 631 -12.33 -0.51 27.50
CA VAL A 631 -12.54 0.50 28.56
C VAL A 631 -11.72 0.19 29.82
N ALA A 632 -11.62 -1.10 30.20
CA ALA A 632 -10.81 -1.51 31.34
C ALA A 632 -9.31 -1.25 31.09
N ARG A 633 -8.84 -1.54 29.87
CA ARG A 633 -7.45 -1.37 29.45
C ARG A 633 -7.05 0.10 29.32
N GLN A 634 -7.86 0.91 28.66
CA GLN A 634 -7.52 2.28 28.26
C GLN A 634 -7.96 3.32 29.29
N GLU A 635 -7.00 3.92 30.00
CA GLU A 635 -7.27 4.83 31.13
C GLU A 635 -8.13 6.04 30.76
N ALA A 636 -7.95 6.55 29.53
CA ALA A 636 -8.72 7.69 29.02
C ALA A 636 -10.22 7.39 28.97
N LEU A 637 -10.62 6.17 28.57
CA LEU A 637 -12.04 5.80 28.48
C LEU A 637 -12.72 5.68 29.84
N ARG A 638 -11.94 5.50 30.90
CA ARG A 638 -12.37 5.51 32.31
C ARG A 638 -11.96 6.78 33.06
N SER A 639 -11.76 7.87 32.34
CA SER A 639 -11.42 9.18 32.90
C SER A 639 -12.60 10.16 32.88
N THR A 640 -12.67 10.98 33.93
CA THR A 640 -13.57 12.13 34.06
C THR A 640 -12.74 13.38 34.36
N PHE A 641 -13.28 14.57 34.17
CA PHE A 641 -12.57 15.84 34.36
C PHE A 641 -13.31 16.68 35.41
N VAL A 642 -12.64 16.96 36.52
CA VAL A 642 -13.21 17.59 37.71
C VAL A 642 -12.34 18.75 38.15
N GLU A 643 -12.94 19.75 38.79
CA GLU A 643 -12.19 20.79 39.48
C GLU A 643 -11.86 20.34 40.91
N VAL A 644 -10.58 20.37 41.29
CA VAL A 644 -10.09 20.06 42.64
C VAL A 644 -9.21 21.22 43.08
N ASP A 645 -9.57 21.87 44.18
CA ASP A 645 -8.86 23.04 44.71
C ASP A 645 -8.69 24.17 43.68
N ALA A 646 -9.72 24.44 42.88
CA ALA A 646 -9.73 25.42 41.78
C ALA A 646 -8.74 25.12 40.63
N GLU A 647 -8.22 23.89 40.55
CA GLU A 647 -7.45 23.40 39.41
C GLU A 647 -8.20 22.25 38.71
N PRO A 648 -8.31 22.25 37.38
CA PRO A 648 -8.86 21.11 36.67
C PRO A 648 -7.92 19.91 36.79
N ARG A 649 -8.50 18.75 37.05
CA ARG A 649 -7.84 17.45 37.17
C ARG A 649 -8.58 16.38 36.37
N GLN A 650 -7.83 15.50 35.75
CA GLN A 650 -8.33 14.26 35.18
C GLN A 650 -8.41 13.22 36.29
N ARG A 651 -9.61 12.76 36.59
CA ARG A 651 -9.92 11.71 37.55
C ARG A 651 -10.05 10.38 36.83
N ILE A 652 -9.08 9.51 37.02
CA ILE A 652 -9.01 8.16 36.44
C ILE A 652 -9.54 7.17 37.48
N VAL A 653 -10.66 6.51 37.20
CA VAL A 653 -11.24 5.49 38.09
C VAL A 653 -10.73 4.10 37.71
N PRO A 654 -10.57 3.17 38.68
CA PRO A 654 -10.03 1.83 38.39
C PRO A 654 -10.95 1.00 37.47
N HIS A 655 -12.26 1.20 37.57
CA HIS A 655 -13.25 0.52 36.75
C HIS A 655 -14.40 1.49 36.44
N LEU A 656 -14.87 1.46 35.19
CA LEU A 656 -16.04 2.20 34.71
C LEU A 656 -16.83 1.29 33.78
N ASP A 657 -18.11 1.12 34.05
CA ASP A 657 -19.02 0.39 33.17
C ASP A 657 -19.57 1.33 32.09
N VAL A 658 -19.30 0.99 30.82
CA VAL A 658 -19.90 1.67 29.67
C VAL A 658 -21.01 0.80 29.11
N PRO A 659 -22.29 1.24 29.16
CA PRO A 659 -23.40 0.45 28.66
C PRO A 659 -23.40 0.40 27.13
N VAL A 660 -23.72 -0.77 26.59
CA VAL A 660 -23.93 -1.01 25.14
C VAL A 660 -25.39 -1.42 24.91
N PRO A 661 -26.37 -0.49 25.01
CA PRO A 661 -27.77 -0.80 24.78
C PRO A 661 -28.00 -1.31 23.36
N LEU A 662 -28.67 -2.46 23.25
CA LEU A 662 -29.17 -3.02 22.01
C LEU A 662 -30.63 -2.55 21.79
N VAL A 663 -30.87 -1.84 20.70
CA VAL A 663 -32.21 -1.48 20.24
C VAL A 663 -32.58 -2.37 19.05
N ASP A 664 -33.60 -3.21 19.20
CA ASP A 664 -34.03 -4.13 18.16
C ASP A 664 -35.20 -3.54 17.35
N LEU A 665 -34.96 -3.26 16.06
CA LEU A 665 -35.94 -2.73 15.11
C LEU A 665 -36.38 -3.78 14.08
N THR A 666 -36.09 -5.07 14.30
CA THR A 666 -36.52 -6.13 13.37
C THR A 666 -38.05 -6.25 13.29
N GLY A 667 -38.76 -5.92 14.38
CA GLY A 667 -40.22 -5.95 14.47
C GLY A 667 -40.95 -4.74 13.89
N THR A 668 -40.26 -3.68 13.45
CA THR A 668 -40.87 -2.49 12.84
C THR A 668 -40.98 -2.63 11.32
N GLY A 669 -41.98 -2.00 10.70
CA GLY A 669 -42.10 -1.96 9.24
C GLY A 669 -40.91 -1.27 8.57
N PRO A 670 -40.57 -1.55 7.29
CA PRO A 670 -39.34 -1.03 6.66
C PRO A 670 -39.18 0.49 6.68
N GLU A 671 -40.25 1.24 6.39
CA GLU A 671 -40.23 2.72 6.41
C GLU A 671 -40.07 3.27 7.84
N GLU A 672 -40.79 2.70 8.80
CA GLU A 672 -40.71 3.06 10.21
C GLU A 672 -39.33 2.71 10.80
N ARG A 673 -38.75 1.58 10.39
CA ARG A 673 -37.40 1.15 10.77
C ARG A 673 -36.35 2.16 10.31
N ALA A 674 -36.40 2.58 9.04
CA ALA A 674 -35.45 3.54 8.51
C ALA A 674 -35.57 4.90 9.24
N LEU A 675 -36.80 5.34 9.50
CA LEU A 675 -37.06 6.57 10.25
C LEU A 675 -36.53 6.49 11.69
N GLU A 676 -36.80 5.38 12.38
CA GLU A 676 -36.37 5.18 13.77
C GLU A 676 -34.85 4.99 13.88
N ALA A 677 -34.22 4.29 12.93
CA ALA A 677 -32.77 4.17 12.86
C ALA A 677 -32.11 5.55 12.68
N ALA A 678 -32.65 6.39 11.78
CA ALA A 678 -32.18 7.77 11.60
C ALA A 678 -32.40 8.61 12.86
N ARG A 679 -33.55 8.48 13.53
CA ARG A 679 -33.84 9.15 14.81
C ARG A 679 -32.84 8.75 15.90
N LEU A 680 -32.52 7.45 16.02
CA LEU A 680 -31.57 6.93 17.00
C LEU A 680 -30.13 7.35 16.69
N ARG A 681 -29.77 7.47 15.40
CA ARG A 681 -28.49 8.03 14.97
C ARG A 681 -28.36 9.46 15.45
N GLU A 682 -29.36 10.28 15.16
CA GLU A 682 -29.39 11.69 15.55
C GLU A 682 -29.38 11.88 17.06
N GLU A 683 -30.19 11.09 17.78
CA GLU A 683 -30.25 11.10 19.25
C GLU A 683 -28.89 10.74 19.88
N THR A 684 -28.18 9.76 19.33
CA THR A 684 -26.83 9.43 19.81
C THR A 684 -25.85 10.55 19.50
N ALA A 685 -25.78 11.02 18.24
CA ALA A 685 -24.82 12.04 17.81
C ALA A 685 -24.99 13.37 18.55
N HIS A 686 -26.21 13.68 18.99
CA HIS A 686 -26.54 14.92 19.71
C HIS A 686 -26.67 14.76 21.22
N THR A 687 -26.14 13.68 21.80
CA THR A 687 -26.09 13.51 23.26
C THR A 687 -24.94 14.34 23.84
N PRO A 688 -25.18 15.32 24.74
CA PRO A 688 -24.11 15.96 25.50
C PRO A 688 -23.45 14.98 26.49
N LEU A 689 -22.13 15.04 26.63
CA LEU A 689 -21.36 14.21 27.55
C LEU A 689 -20.99 14.99 28.82
N ASP A 690 -21.34 14.46 30.00
CA ASP A 690 -21.01 15.08 31.29
C ASP A 690 -19.54 14.82 31.63
N LEU A 691 -18.71 15.87 31.59
CA LEU A 691 -17.27 15.78 31.82
C LEU A 691 -16.92 15.30 33.23
N GLU A 692 -17.71 15.66 34.24
CA GLU A 692 -17.43 15.33 35.64
C GLU A 692 -17.86 13.91 35.97
N ARG A 693 -18.95 13.42 35.37
CA ARG A 693 -19.54 12.12 35.72
C ARG A 693 -19.20 11.00 34.75
N GLY A 694 -19.03 11.31 33.47
CA GLY A 694 -18.82 10.33 32.41
C GLY A 694 -19.99 9.34 32.25
N PRO A 695 -19.80 8.24 31.49
CA PRO A 695 -18.63 7.95 30.65
C PRO A 695 -18.50 8.94 29.49
N LEU A 696 -17.26 9.16 29.03
CA LEU A 696 -16.95 10.02 27.87
C LEU A 696 -16.84 9.24 26.55
N LEU A 697 -17.30 7.99 26.60
CA LEU A 697 -17.61 7.14 25.47
C LEU A 697 -19.06 6.66 25.66
N LYS A 698 -19.93 6.94 24.70
CA LYS A 698 -21.28 6.40 24.63
C LYS A 698 -21.38 5.46 23.44
N VAL A 699 -21.93 4.27 23.69
CA VAL A 699 -22.09 3.22 22.69
C VAL A 699 -23.57 2.88 22.56
N ARG A 700 -24.03 2.54 21.36
CA ARG A 700 -25.37 1.99 21.11
C ARG A 700 -25.30 1.02 19.95
N LEU A 701 -25.95 -0.13 20.06
CA LEU A 701 -26.10 -1.08 18.97
C LEU A 701 -27.55 -1.08 18.51
N VAL A 702 -27.81 -0.91 17.22
CA VAL A 702 -29.15 -0.98 16.62
C VAL A 702 -29.20 -2.20 15.72
N ARG A 703 -30.16 -3.11 15.92
CA ARG A 703 -30.39 -4.25 15.03
C ARG A 703 -31.48 -3.90 14.03
N LEU A 704 -31.14 -3.93 12.73
CA LEU A 704 -32.04 -3.66 11.62
C LEU A 704 -32.59 -4.95 11.00
N GLY A 705 -31.82 -6.03 11.04
CA GLY A 705 -32.15 -7.36 10.53
C GLY A 705 -31.46 -8.47 11.33
N GLU A 706 -31.60 -9.73 10.89
CA GLU A 706 -30.89 -10.85 11.54
C GLU A 706 -29.36 -10.69 11.46
N GLU A 707 -28.88 -10.21 10.31
CA GLU A 707 -27.45 -10.02 10.00
C GLU A 707 -27.11 -8.56 9.67
N GLU A 708 -27.95 -7.61 10.08
CA GLU A 708 -27.71 -6.19 9.83
C GLU A 708 -27.83 -5.38 11.12
N HIS A 709 -26.74 -4.73 11.50
CA HIS A 709 -26.64 -3.91 12.70
C HIS A 709 -25.96 -2.57 12.40
N VAL A 710 -26.19 -1.60 13.27
CA VAL A 710 -25.52 -0.31 13.24
C VAL A 710 -24.96 -0.02 14.63
N LEU A 711 -23.65 0.11 14.75
CA LEU A 711 -22.95 0.47 15.98
C LEU A 711 -22.69 1.98 15.99
N HIS A 712 -23.29 2.68 16.94
CA HIS A 712 -23.08 4.10 17.16
C HIS A 712 -22.04 4.27 18.28
N LEU A 713 -21.00 5.05 18.02
CA LEU A 713 -19.97 5.42 18.96
C LEU A 713 -19.92 6.94 19.06
N LEU A 714 -19.95 7.48 20.28
CA LEU A 714 -19.79 8.91 20.54
C LEU A 714 -18.70 9.09 21.59
N PHE A 715 -17.58 9.66 21.19
CA PHE A 715 -16.48 10.00 22.09
C PHE A 715 -16.47 11.49 22.44
N HIS A 716 -15.81 11.86 23.54
CA HIS A 716 -15.36 13.23 23.78
C HIS A 716 -13.87 13.37 23.40
N HIS A 717 -13.48 14.46 22.72
CA HIS A 717 -12.08 14.75 22.35
C HIS A 717 -11.12 14.85 23.54
N LEU A 718 -11.62 14.96 24.77
CA LEU A 718 -10.77 14.93 25.98
C LEU A 718 -10.16 13.54 26.24
N VAL A 719 -10.78 12.48 25.71
CA VAL A 719 -10.39 11.08 25.89
C VAL A 719 -10.07 10.36 24.58
N THR A 720 -10.23 11.05 23.43
CA THR A 720 -9.95 10.49 22.11
C THR A 720 -9.35 11.52 21.16
N ASP A 721 -8.63 11.01 20.19
CA ASP A 721 -8.20 11.65 18.95
C ASP A 721 -8.27 10.61 17.81
N GLU A 722 -7.75 10.94 16.64
CA GLU A 722 -7.80 10.12 15.43
C GLU A 722 -7.07 8.78 15.63
N VAL A 723 -5.86 8.80 16.19
CA VAL A 723 -5.08 7.59 16.49
C VAL A 723 -5.78 6.73 17.55
N SER A 724 -6.39 7.35 18.55
CA SER A 724 -7.16 6.66 19.59
C SER A 724 -8.31 5.84 19.00
N MET A 725 -8.96 6.33 17.94
CA MET A 725 -10.05 5.60 17.28
C MET A 725 -9.52 4.36 16.55
N THR A 726 -8.37 4.43 15.90
CA THR A 726 -7.71 3.25 15.29
C THR A 726 -7.31 2.24 16.35
N LEU A 727 -6.74 2.69 17.47
CA LEU A 727 -6.44 1.83 18.62
C LEU A 727 -7.71 1.15 19.16
N PHE A 728 -8.79 1.91 19.29
CA PHE A 728 -10.07 1.39 19.74
C PHE A 728 -10.57 0.26 18.84
N MET A 729 -10.55 0.44 17.51
CA MET A 729 -10.98 -0.61 16.58
C MET A 729 -10.09 -1.85 16.63
N ARG A 730 -8.77 -1.67 16.65
CA ARG A 730 -7.81 -2.79 16.74
C ARG A 730 -8.00 -3.59 18.02
N GLU A 731 -8.09 -2.91 19.17
CA GLU A 731 -8.30 -3.59 20.45
C GLU A 731 -9.69 -4.24 20.53
N LEU A 732 -10.72 -3.58 19.98
CA LEU A 732 -12.08 -4.13 19.88
C LEU A 732 -12.09 -5.44 19.06
N SER A 733 -11.41 -5.48 17.92
CA SER A 733 -11.26 -6.70 17.11
C SER A 733 -10.62 -7.85 17.88
N GLU A 734 -9.49 -7.60 18.54
CA GLU A 734 -8.77 -8.63 19.28
C GLU A 734 -9.60 -9.19 20.45
N PHE A 735 -10.23 -8.31 21.24
CA PHE A 735 -11.09 -8.74 22.34
C PHE A 735 -12.37 -9.43 21.87
N TYR A 736 -12.98 -8.95 20.78
CA TYR A 736 -14.16 -9.59 20.19
C TYR A 736 -13.84 -11.00 19.72
N ARG A 737 -12.76 -11.18 18.94
CA ARG A 737 -12.32 -12.49 18.42
C ARG A 737 -12.08 -13.48 19.55
N ALA A 738 -11.39 -13.04 20.61
CA ALA A 738 -11.14 -13.87 21.78
C ALA A 738 -12.44 -14.33 22.45
N ARG A 739 -13.42 -13.44 22.59
CA ARG A 739 -14.73 -13.75 23.19
C ARG A 739 -15.55 -14.71 22.35
N VAL A 740 -15.61 -14.51 21.03
CA VAL A 740 -16.29 -15.43 20.09
C VAL A 740 -15.69 -16.84 20.16
N GLU A 741 -14.37 -16.94 20.27
CA GLU A 741 -13.67 -18.21 20.35
C GLU A 741 -13.66 -18.83 21.76
N GLY A 742 -14.19 -18.14 22.77
CA GLY A 742 -14.16 -18.59 24.17
C GLY A 742 -12.74 -18.70 24.75
N ARG A 743 -11.78 -17.92 24.21
CA ARG A 743 -10.40 -17.85 24.71
C ARG A 743 -10.23 -16.67 25.65
N ASP A 744 -9.47 -16.88 26.72
CA ASP A 744 -8.89 -15.77 27.47
C ASP A 744 -7.78 -15.13 26.61
N HIS A 745 -7.92 -13.85 26.29
CA HIS A 745 -6.90 -13.09 25.58
C HIS A 745 -6.57 -11.82 26.37
N ARG A 746 -5.27 -11.56 26.56
CA ARG A 746 -4.77 -10.33 27.18
C ARG A 746 -3.70 -9.74 26.28
N LEU A 747 -3.98 -8.54 25.79
CA LEU A 747 -2.98 -7.72 25.11
C LEU A 747 -1.80 -7.40 26.05
N PRO A 748 -0.58 -7.18 25.54
CA PRO A 748 0.58 -6.79 26.35
C PRO A 748 0.28 -5.57 27.23
N PRO A 749 0.85 -5.47 28.45
CA PRO A 749 0.62 -4.32 29.32
C PRO A 749 1.09 -3.02 28.67
N LEU A 750 0.39 -1.92 28.94
CA LEU A 750 0.78 -0.58 28.47
C LEU A 750 2.07 -0.14 29.18
N ALA A 751 3.06 0.32 28.42
CA ALA A 751 4.38 0.67 28.93
C ALA A 751 4.42 1.97 29.73
N THR A 752 3.46 2.87 29.50
CA THR A 752 3.32 4.16 30.18
C THR A 752 1.84 4.46 30.47
N GLY A 753 1.57 5.43 31.34
CA GLY A 753 0.23 5.90 31.68
C GLY A 753 0.07 7.39 31.41
N ILE A 754 -1.17 7.88 31.57
CA ILE A 754 -1.49 9.29 31.31
C ILE A 754 -0.77 10.21 32.32
N ALA A 755 -0.58 9.76 33.56
CA ALA A 755 0.04 10.56 34.60
C ALA A 755 1.51 10.88 34.30
N GLU A 756 2.24 9.89 33.81
CA GLU A 756 3.64 10.00 33.41
C GLU A 756 3.78 10.96 32.22
N LEU A 757 2.98 10.79 31.16
CA LEU A 757 3.03 11.65 29.97
C LEU A 757 2.71 13.12 30.26
N VAL A 758 1.73 13.37 31.15
CA VAL A 758 1.40 14.74 31.57
C VAL A 758 2.53 15.36 32.40
N ALA A 759 3.17 14.58 33.28
CA ALA A 759 4.30 15.07 34.05
C ALA A 759 5.49 15.46 33.16
N ASP A 760 5.79 14.63 32.16
CA ASP A 760 6.87 14.83 31.21
C ASP A 760 6.62 16.05 30.30
N GLU A 761 5.38 16.22 29.80
CA GLU A 761 4.99 17.42 29.02
C GLU A 761 5.27 18.70 29.84
N ARG A 762 4.81 18.73 31.09
CA ARG A 762 4.96 19.92 31.95
C ARG A 762 6.42 20.22 32.26
N ALA A 763 7.23 19.19 32.50
CA ALA A 763 8.66 19.34 32.73
C ALA A 763 9.37 19.90 31.49
N MET A 764 9.05 19.39 30.30
CA MET A 764 9.60 19.86 29.03
C MET A 764 9.23 21.33 28.75
N LEU A 765 7.96 21.70 28.97
CA LEU A 765 7.47 23.06 28.75
C LEU A 765 8.08 24.08 29.72
N ALA A 766 8.38 23.68 30.95
CA ALA A 766 9.06 24.52 31.94
C ALA A 766 10.59 24.62 31.70
N GLY A 767 11.16 23.70 30.92
CA GLY A 767 12.59 23.61 30.68
C GLY A 767 13.11 24.48 29.53
N PRO A 768 14.41 24.34 29.19
CA PRO A 768 15.05 25.07 28.09
C PRO A 768 14.42 24.81 26.72
N GLU A 769 13.86 23.61 26.52
CA GLU A 769 13.22 23.22 25.26
C GLU A 769 11.90 23.98 25.05
N GLY A 770 11.04 24.06 26.07
CA GLY A 770 9.84 24.90 26.01
C GLY A 770 10.15 26.35 25.66
N GLU A 771 11.21 26.94 26.24
CA GLU A 771 11.64 28.30 25.92
C GLU A 771 12.17 28.43 24.47
N ARG A 772 12.87 27.41 23.97
CA ARG A 772 13.32 27.38 22.57
C ARG A 772 12.13 27.33 21.61
N LEU A 773 11.14 26.47 21.87
CA LEU A 773 9.93 26.35 21.08
C LEU A 773 9.13 27.67 21.09
N ARG A 774 8.94 28.28 22.27
CA ARG A 774 8.26 29.58 22.39
C ARG A 774 8.95 30.66 21.57
N ARG A 775 10.28 30.79 21.64
CA ARG A 775 11.04 31.76 20.84
C ARG A 775 10.91 31.51 19.34
N HIS A 776 10.86 30.26 18.90
CA HIS A 776 10.64 29.92 17.50
C HIS A 776 9.26 30.40 17.03
N TRP A 777 8.19 29.97 17.71
CA TRP A 777 6.82 30.31 17.33
C TRP A 777 6.54 31.81 17.44
N VAL A 778 7.05 32.49 18.48
CA VAL A 778 6.99 33.95 18.58
C VAL A 778 7.64 34.60 17.36
N ARG A 779 8.85 34.19 16.98
CA ARG A 779 9.52 34.74 15.80
C ARG A 779 8.73 34.51 14.52
N ARG A 780 8.15 33.32 14.34
CA ARG A 780 7.44 32.93 13.12
C ARG A 780 6.10 33.66 12.95
N LEU A 781 5.38 33.82 14.06
CA LEU A 781 4.01 34.34 14.07
C LEU A 781 3.94 35.83 14.47
N THR A 782 5.05 36.45 14.85
CA THR A 782 5.08 37.91 15.05
C THR A 782 4.68 38.61 13.76
N GLY A 783 3.68 39.50 13.87
CA GLY A 783 3.14 40.22 12.73
C GLY A 783 2.36 39.33 11.75
N ALA A 784 1.93 38.14 12.17
CA ALA A 784 1.00 37.33 11.40
C ALA A 784 -0.32 38.10 11.17
N PRO A 785 -0.85 38.11 9.95
CA PRO A 785 -2.15 38.71 9.67
C PRO A 785 -3.26 37.83 10.25
N GLU A 786 -4.40 38.46 10.48
CA GLU A 786 -5.64 37.76 10.74
C GLU A 786 -6.33 37.56 9.39
N LEU A 787 -6.64 36.31 9.01
CA LEU A 787 -7.24 36.00 7.72
C LEU A 787 -8.66 36.61 7.66
N ARG A 788 -8.87 37.51 6.69
CA ARG A 788 -10.15 38.19 6.53
C ARG A 788 -10.93 37.58 5.38
N LEU A 789 -11.90 36.77 5.76
CA LEU A 789 -12.90 36.23 4.85
C LEU A 789 -14.12 37.16 4.82
N ASP A 790 -14.59 37.49 3.62
CA ASP A 790 -15.86 38.18 3.39
C ASP A 790 -17.01 37.19 3.63
N THR A 791 -17.61 37.27 4.83
CA THR A 791 -18.69 36.38 5.27
C THR A 791 -20.04 36.77 4.67
N ASP A 792 -20.92 35.79 4.45
CA ASP A 792 -22.28 36.05 3.95
C ASP A 792 -23.13 36.80 4.98
N LEU A 793 -22.92 36.49 6.25
CA LEU A 793 -23.62 37.06 7.39
C LEU A 793 -22.73 38.04 8.17
N PRO A 794 -23.30 39.09 8.79
CA PRO A 794 -22.54 40.05 9.55
C PRO A 794 -21.97 39.40 10.82
N ARG A 795 -20.68 39.62 11.07
CA ARG A 795 -20.04 39.12 12.28
C ARG A 795 -20.53 39.86 13.52
N THR A 796 -21.22 39.13 14.39
CA THR A 796 -21.65 39.56 15.73
C THR A 796 -20.58 39.29 16.79
N ALA A 797 -20.75 39.84 17.99
CA ALA A 797 -19.85 39.56 19.12
C ALA A 797 -19.93 38.10 19.60
N ASP A 798 -21.06 37.44 19.35
CA ASP A 798 -21.31 36.01 19.58
C ASP A 798 -21.71 35.40 18.23
N VAL A 799 -20.77 34.72 17.59
CA VAL A 799 -20.94 34.13 16.25
C VAL A 799 -21.72 32.81 16.32
N GLY A 800 -21.91 32.25 17.52
CA GLY A 800 -22.45 30.91 17.70
C GLY A 800 -21.48 29.82 17.24
N GLN A 801 -21.80 28.58 17.57
CA GLN A 801 -21.06 27.39 17.15
C GLN A 801 -21.91 26.48 16.28
N GLU A 802 -23.06 26.92 15.78
CA GLU A 802 -23.86 26.15 14.84
C GLU A 802 -23.07 25.93 13.56
N GLY A 803 -23.14 24.71 13.04
CA GLY A 803 -22.35 24.30 11.91
C GLY A 803 -23.04 23.28 11.03
N GLU A 804 -22.60 23.23 9.78
CA GLU A 804 -23.09 22.29 8.79
C GLU A 804 -21.90 21.57 8.17
N PHE A 805 -22.04 20.27 7.92
CA PHE A 805 -21.01 19.47 7.26
C PHE A 805 -21.41 19.23 5.81
N LEU A 806 -20.73 19.92 4.90
CA LEU A 806 -20.97 19.85 3.47
C LEU A 806 -20.01 18.85 2.83
N GLN A 807 -20.46 18.10 1.84
CA GLN A 807 -19.64 17.09 1.16
C GLN A 807 -19.65 17.31 -0.34
N GLY A 808 -18.50 17.10 -0.96
CA GLY A 808 -18.30 16.92 -2.38
C GLY A 808 -17.35 15.77 -2.63
N TRP A 809 -17.29 15.31 -3.87
CA TRP A 809 -16.45 14.20 -4.26
C TRP A 809 -15.86 14.43 -5.65
N ALA A 810 -14.73 13.80 -5.89
CA ALA A 810 -14.13 13.65 -7.20
C ALA A 810 -13.78 12.17 -7.44
N PRO A 811 -13.76 11.73 -8.71
CA PRO A 811 -13.28 10.40 -9.08
C PRO A 811 -11.86 10.09 -8.55
N GLY A 812 -11.55 8.81 -8.35
CA GLY A 812 -10.29 8.33 -7.77
C GLY A 812 -9.04 8.77 -8.54
N GLU A 813 -9.17 9.00 -9.84
CA GLU A 813 -8.11 9.48 -10.73
C GLU A 813 -7.57 10.84 -10.29
N LEU A 814 -8.38 11.70 -9.65
CA LEU A 814 -7.87 12.95 -9.09
C LEU A 814 -6.92 12.69 -7.91
N PHE A 815 -7.19 11.68 -7.08
CA PHE A 815 -6.29 11.29 -5.99
C PHE A 815 -4.99 10.69 -6.52
N SER A 816 -5.05 9.86 -7.56
CA SER A 816 -3.85 9.33 -8.21
C SER A 816 -3.02 10.43 -8.86
N ALA A 817 -3.65 11.39 -9.54
CA ALA A 817 -2.96 12.56 -10.10
C ALA A 817 -2.31 13.44 -9.01
N MET A 818 -2.98 13.62 -7.86
CA MET A 818 -2.38 14.27 -6.68
C MET A 818 -1.17 13.49 -6.15
N SER A 819 -1.26 12.15 -6.14
CA SER A 819 -0.17 11.25 -5.72
C SER A 819 1.03 11.32 -6.64
N GLU A 820 0.81 11.34 -7.96
CA GLU A 820 1.87 11.54 -8.94
C GLU A 820 2.51 12.92 -8.85
N ALA A 821 1.70 13.98 -8.67
CA ALA A 821 2.20 15.34 -8.47
C ALA A 821 3.04 15.47 -7.18
N ALA A 822 2.63 14.79 -6.10
CA ALA A 822 3.38 14.72 -4.86
C ALA A 822 4.73 14.01 -5.06
N ARG A 823 4.70 12.83 -5.71
CA ARG A 823 5.88 12.00 -6.02
C ARG A 823 6.90 12.73 -6.88
N THR A 824 6.47 13.27 -8.03
CA THR A 824 7.33 13.99 -8.98
C THR A 824 8.03 15.19 -8.33
N ARG A 825 7.37 15.84 -7.36
CA ARG A 825 7.85 17.06 -6.72
C ARG A 825 8.47 16.82 -5.33
N LYS A 826 8.62 15.56 -4.90
CA LYS A 826 9.17 15.16 -3.59
C LYS A 826 8.48 15.82 -2.41
N THR A 827 7.15 15.77 -2.40
CA THR A 827 6.30 16.27 -1.31
C THR A 827 5.22 15.24 -0.98
N THR A 828 4.30 15.56 -0.06
CA THR A 828 3.20 14.66 0.30
C THR A 828 1.89 15.03 -0.41
N VAL A 829 0.96 14.07 -0.52
CA VAL A 829 -0.39 14.33 -1.04
C VAL A 829 -1.11 15.40 -0.21
N PHE A 830 -0.88 15.43 1.11
CA PHE A 830 -1.39 16.49 1.96
C PHE A 830 -0.82 17.86 1.59
N THR A 831 0.46 17.95 1.21
CA THR A 831 1.06 19.20 0.72
C THR A 831 0.36 19.71 -0.54
N VAL A 832 0.02 18.82 -1.48
CA VAL A 832 -0.74 19.16 -2.70
C VAL A 832 -2.13 19.67 -2.34
N PHE A 833 -2.85 18.95 -1.48
CA PHE A 833 -4.19 19.33 -1.01
C PHE A 833 -4.18 20.68 -0.28
N LEU A 834 -3.26 20.87 0.66
CA LEU A 834 -3.12 22.12 1.41
C LEU A 834 -2.73 23.30 0.51
N ALA A 835 -1.85 23.08 -0.47
CA ALA A 835 -1.49 24.11 -1.45
C ALA A 835 -2.71 24.51 -2.30
N ALA A 836 -3.60 23.59 -2.65
CA ALA A 836 -4.84 23.91 -3.36
C ALA A 836 -5.82 24.72 -2.50
N VAL A 837 -5.99 24.36 -1.22
CA VAL A 837 -6.81 25.14 -0.27
C VAL A 837 -6.24 26.55 -0.10
N LEU A 838 -4.93 26.68 0.13
CA LEU A 838 -4.27 27.98 0.27
C LEU A 838 -4.34 28.81 -1.00
N THR A 839 -4.24 28.18 -2.17
CA THR A 839 -4.44 28.86 -3.47
C THR A 839 -5.86 29.39 -3.57
N ALA A 840 -6.88 28.59 -3.25
CA ALA A 840 -8.26 29.05 -3.24
C ALA A 840 -8.45 30.24 -2.27
N LEU A 841 -7.93 30.15 -1.04
CA LEU A 841 -8.01 31.25 -0.07
C LEU A 841 -7.30 32.53 -0.55
N HIS A 842 -6.11 32.40 -1.13
CA HIS A 842 -5.37 33.52 -1.73
C HIS A 842 -6.19 34.19 -2.84
N ARG A 843 -6.79 33.39 -3.73
CA ARG A 843 -7.61 33.90 -4.84
C ARG A 843 -8.90 34.56 -4.39
N LEU A 844 -9.47 34.11 -3.27
CA LEU A 844 -10.70 34.67 -2.71
C LEU A 844 -10.48 35.97 -1.94
N THR A 845 -9.41 36.04 -1.16
CA THR A 845 -9.13 37.17 -0.27
C THR A 845 -8.25 38.24 -0.92
N GLY A 846 -7.43 37.86 -1.90
CA GLY A 846 -6.35 38.69 -2.41
C GLY A 846 -5.21 38.88 -1.40
N GLU A 847 -5.20 38.15 -0.28
CA GLU A 847 -4.13 38.20 0.71
C GLU A 847 -2.94 37.34 0.28
N ASP A 848 -1.74 37.89 0.38
CA ASP A 848 -0.48 37.20 0.06
C ASP A 848 0.13 36.48 1.27
N ASP A 849 -0.34 36.74 2.50
CA ASP A 849 0.21 36.14 3.73
C ASP A 849 -0.96 35.54 4.52
N ILE A 850 -1.02 34.21 4.59
CA ILE A 850 -2.18 33.47 5.11
C ILE A 850 -1.73 32.59 6.27
N VAL A 851 -2.51 32.59 7.35
CA VAL A 851 -2.36 31.64 8.46
C VAL A 851 -3.53 30.66 8.45
N ILE A 852 -3.21 29.37 8.31
CA ILE A 852 -4.18 28.27 8.35
C ILE A 852 -3.81 27.31 9.49
N GLY A 853 -4.81 26.76 10.19
CA GLY A 853 -4.58 25.75 11.21
C GLY A 853 -4.41 24.36 10.59
N VAL A 854 -3.35 23.66 10.97
CA VAL A 854 -3.08 22.28 10.54
C VAL A 854 -3.13 21.38 11.77
N PRO A 855 -4.19 20.56 11.94
CA PRO A 855 -4.23 19.54 12.99
C PRO A 855 -3.05 18.58 12.86
N CYS A 856 -2.45 18.20 13.97
CA CYS A 856 -1.34 17.26 14.01
C CYS A 856 -1.37 16.38 15.25
N GLU A 857 -0.79 15.19 15.13
CA GLU A 857 -0.64 14.25 16.23
C GLU A 857 0.59 14.61 17.07
N ASN A 858 0.38 15.02 18.32
CA ASN A 858 1.48 15.34 19.23
C ASN A 858 1.91 14.14 20.08
N ARG A 859 2.04 12.96 19.45
CA ARG A 859 2.40 11.68 20.09
C ARG A 859 3.89 11.41 20.03
N THR A 860 4.70 12.42 20.35
CA THR A 860 6.17 12.36 20.24
C THR A 860 6.86 11.86 21.51
N GLN A 861 6.14 11.18 22.40
CA GLN A 861 6.67 10.67 23.67
C GLN A 861 6.63 9.14 23.65
N PRO A 862 7.58 8.44 24.29
CA PRO A 862 7.63 6.98 24.27
C PRO A 862 6.35 6.37 24.85
N GLY A 863 5.77 5.40 24.13
CA GLY A 863 4.56 4.68 24.56
C GLY A 863 3.25 5.47 24.41
N ALA A 864 3.30 6.74 23.97
CA ALA A 864 2.10 7.52 23.70
C ALA A 864 1.29 6.94 22.52
N ASP A 865 1.93 6.27 21.57
CA ASP A 865 1.33 5.59 20.41
C ASP A 865 0.37 4.44 20.78
N GLN A 866 0.44 3.92 22.01
CA GLN A 866 -0.40 2.81 22.50
C GLN A 866 -1.58 3.27 23.37
N LEU A 867 -1.63 4.56 23.72
CA LEU A 867 -2.61 5.10 24.65
C LEU A 867 -3.74 5.84 23.93
N MET A 868 -4.98 5.58 24.34
CA MET A 868 -6.08 6.48 24.00
C MET A 868 -5.97 7.78 24.80
N GLY A 869 -6.35 8.91 24.20
CA GLY A 869 -6.33 10.22 24.86
C GLY A 869 -6.38 11.41 23.89
N CYS A 870 -6.25 12.62 24.44
CA CYS A 870 -6.25 13.87 23.67
C CYS A 870 -4.81 14.33 23.39
N PHE A 871 -4.21 13.84 22.30
CA PHE A 871 -2.87 14.25 21.87
C PHE A 871 -2.89 15.22 20.70
N LEU A 872 -4.07 15.66 20.29
CA LEU A 872 -4.23 16.59 19.18
C LEU A 872 -3.62 17.96 19.52
N ASN A 873 -2.79 18.48 18.61
CA ASN A 873 -2.41 19.89 18.56
C ASN A 873 -2.84 20.48 17.22
N VAL A 874 -2.97 21.81 17.13
CA VAL A 874 -3.31 22.48 15.87
C VAL A 874 -2.26 23.55 15.61
N LEU A 875 -1.45 23.33 14.57
CA LEU A 875 -0.30 24.18 14.26
C LEU A 875 -0.73 25.35 13.37
N PRO A 876 -0.45 26.61 13.77
CA PRO A 876 -0.67 27.78 12.93
C PRO A 876 0.38 27.85 11.81
N LEU A 877 0.01 27.43 10.61
CA LEU A 877 0.87 27.46 9.43
C LEU A 877 0.74 28.79 8.69
N ARG A 878 1.75 29.67 8.85
CA ARG A 878 1.85 30.93 8.10
C ARG A 878 2.60 30.73 6.78
N VAL A 879 1.95 31.00 5.66
CA VAL A 879 2.46 30.79 4.30
C VAL A 879 2.37 32.08 3.48
N ASP A 880 3.41 32.32 2.66
CA ASP A 880 3.55 33.48 1.78
C ASP A 880 3.29 33.09 0.31
N CYS A 881 2.21 33.63 -0.24
CA CYS A 881 1.72 33.49 -1.61
C CYS A 881 2.27 34.59 -2.55
N SER A 882 3.03 35.57 -2.04
CA SER A 882 3.48 36.71 -2.84
C SER A 882 4.40 36.33 -4.01
N GLY A 883 4.41 37.20 -5.03
CA GLY A 883 5.25 37.06 -6.22
C GLY A 883 4.66 36.20 -7.34
N ASP A 884 3.40 35.79 -7.21
CA ASP A 884 2.67 34.96 -8.18
C ASP A 884 3.44 33.70 -8.61
N PRO A 885 3.88 32.85 -7.65
CA PRO A 885 4.65 31.66 -7.97
C PRO A 885 3.82 30.67 -8.81
N THR A 886 4.50 29.74 -9.48
CA THR A 886 3.79 28.57 -10.04
C THR A 886 3.24 27.69 -8.93
N PHE A 887 2.24 26.87 -9.22
CA PHE A 887 1.71 25.93 -8.24
C PHE A 887 2.80 25.00 -7.69
N ALA A 888 3.71 24.50 -8.53
CA ALA A 888 4.82 23.66 -8.10
C ALA A 888 5.79 24.40 -7.17
N GLU A 889 6.10 25.66 -7.45
CA GLU A 889 6.91 26.50 -6.55
C GLU A 889 6.21 26.75 -5.21
N PHE A 890 4.91 27.04 -5.25
CA PHE A 890 4.09 27.28 -4.07
C PHE A 890 3.96 26.03 -3.22
N GLN A 891 3.72 24.86 -3.82
CA GLN A 891 3.69 23.56 -3.16
C GLN A 891 4.99 23.29 -2.39
N ARG A 892 6.16 23.62 -2.96
CA ARG A 892 7.44 23.52 -2.22
C ARG A 892 7.51 24.48 -1.04
N ARG A 893 7.06 25.74 -1.21
CA ARG A 893 7.00 26.72 -0.10
C ARG A 893 6.11 26.19 1.03
N VAL A 894 4.95 25.62 0.70
CA VAL A 894 4.03 25.01 1.67
C VAL A 894 4.70 23.83 2.37
N SER A 895 5.38 22.96 1.62
CA SER A 895 6.17 21.84 2.18
C SER A 895 7.20 22.33 3.20
N ASP A 896 8.00 23.33 2.84
CA ASP A 896 9.02 23.91 3.73
C ASP A 896 8.43 24.45 5.03
N ARG A 897 7.24 25.06 4.97
CA ARG A 897 6.55 25.60 6.15
C ARG A 897 5.95 24.50 7.01
N LEU A 898 5.40 23.46 6.41
CA LEU A 898 4.86 22.31 7.14
C LEU A 898 5.97 21.59 7.92
N LEU A 899 7.13 21.37 7.31
CA LEU A 899 8.27 20.73 7.98
C LEU A 899 8.77 21.55 9.17
N ASP A 900 8.91 22.86 9.01
CA ASP A 900 9.28 23.78 10.10
C ASP A 900 8.25 23.77 11.25
N ALA A 901 6.96 23.69 10.92
CA ALA A 901 5.90 23.59 11.92
C ALA A 901 5.96 22.26 12.69
N TYR A 902 6.14 21.13 11.99
CA TYR A 902 6.25 19.82 12.63
C TYR A 902 7.50 19.69 13.53
N ASP A 903 8.63 20.30 13.15
CA ASP A 903 9.85 20.38 13.99
C ASP A 903 9.65 21.07 15.34
N HIS A 904 8.55 21.82 15.46
CA HIS A 904 8.22 22.62 16.63
C HIS A 904 6.82 22.29 17.18
N GLN A 905 6.22 21.17 16.78
CA GLN A 905 4.83 20.80 17.10
C GLN A 905 4.56 20.52 18.58
N ARG A 906 5.62 20.24 19.36
CA ARG A 906 5.52 19.91 20.79
C ARG A 906 5.06 21.06 21.67
N LEU A 907 5.02 22.30 21.16
CA LEU A 907 4.46 23.42 21.90
C LEU A 907 2.94 23.48 21.65
N PRO A 908 2.10 23.37 22.68
CA PRO A 908 0.65 23.50 22.53
C PRO A 908 0.27 24.87 21.98
N VAL A 909 -0.77 24.94 21.14
CA VAL A 909 -1.26 26.22 20.61
C VAL A 909 -1.67 27.21 21.72
N ALA A 910 -2.07 26.72 22.90
CA ALA A 910 -2.32 27.52 24.10
C ALA A 910 -1.11 28.35 24.51
N ASP A 911 0.04 27.68 24.65
CA ASP A 911 1.31 28.29 25.01
C ASP A 911 1.78 29.25 23.91
N MET A 912 1.52 28.95 22.63
CA MET A 912 1.80 29.88 21.53
C MET A 912 0.99 31.16 21.66
N VAL A 913 -0.32 31.05 21.92
CA VAL A 913 -1.21 32.21 22.11
C VAL A 913 -0.80 33.02 23.33
N ASP A 914 -0.47 32.38 24.45
CA ASP A 914 -0.03 33.08 25.66
C ASP A 914 1.30 33.81 25.46
N ALA A 915 2.24 33.20 24.74
CA ALA A 915 3.54 33.81 24.43
C ALA A 915 3.42 34.99 23.44
N LEU A 916 2.57 34.85 22.41
CA LEU A 916 2.36 35.89 21.38
C LEU A 916 1.49 37.06 21.88
N ARG A 917 0.56 36.78 22.80
CA ARG A 917 -0.48 37.73 23.25
C ARG A 917 -1.15 38.47 22.09
N PRO A 918 -1.71 37.74 21.09
CA PRO A 918 -2.37 38.37 19.96
C PRO A 918 -3.55 39.22 20.44
N LYS A 919 -3.93 40.21 19.64
CA LYS A 919 -5.12 41.03 19.94
C LYS A 919 -6.33 40.09 20.01
N ARG A 920 -6.91 39.96 21.21
CA ARG A 920 -8.10 39.13 21.40
C ARG A 920 -9.30 39.79 20.73
N SER A 921 -9.99 39.03 19.89
CA SER A 921 -11.31 39.36 19.37
C SER A 921 -12.34 38.46 20.06
N GLY A 922 -13.50 38.99 20.40
CA GLY A 922 -14.59 38.18 20.98
C GLY A 922 -15.20 37.21 19.98
N SER A 923 -15.06 37.49 18.69
CA SER A 923 -15.77 36.83 17.59
C SER A 923 -14.85 36.08 16.62
N ARG A 924 -13.55 35.96 16.94
CA ARG A 924 -12.53 35.30 16.09
C ARG A 924 -11.52 34.56 16.94
N GLN A 925 -11.08 33.41 16.43
CA GLN A 925 -9.98 32.65 17.01
C GLN A 925 -8.66 33.43 16.86
N PRO A 926 -7.74 33.34 17.82
CA PRO A 926 -6.61 34.28 17.95
C PRO A 926 -5.47 34.12 16.93
N LEU A 927 -5.39 33.00 16.19
CA LEU A 927 -4.27 32.74 15.26
C LEU A 927 -4.70 32.35 13.83
N PHE A 928 -5.82 31.64 13.67
CA PHE A 928 -6.32 31.20 12.36
C PHE A 928 -7.83 31.00 12.43
N GLN A 929 -8.50 31.15 11.29
CA GLN A 929 -9.95 31.05 11.15
C GLN A 929 -10.38 29.82 10.34
N VAL A 930 -9.45 29.27 9.56
CA VAL A 930 -9.64 28.10 8.70
C VAL A 930 -8.69 27.00 9.12
N THR A 931 -9.15 25.75 9.09
CA THR A 931 -8.28 24.57 9.24
C THR A 931 -8.32 23.68 8.01
N CYS A 932 -7.29 22.85 7.84
CA CYS A 932 -7.19 21.90 6.74
C CYS A 932 -6.52 20.61 7.20
N GLU A 933 -7.14 19.47 6.88
CA GLU A 933 -6.62 18.13 7.12
C GLU A 933 -6.94 17.19 5.94
N LEU A 934 -6.17 16.11 5.82
CA LEU A 934 -6.38 15.05 4.82
C LEU A 934 -6.15 13.69 5.49
N GLN A 935 -7.17 12.83 5.46
CA GLN A 935 -7.15 11.45 5.93
C GLN A 935 -7.04 10.47 4.74
N LEU A 936 -6.19 9.46 4.83
CA LEU A 936 -6.10 8.39 3.84
C LEU A 936 -6.98 7.21 4.32
N ALA A 937 -7.85 6.66 3.47
CA ALA A 937 -8.99 5.82 3.89
C ALA A 937 -8.67 4.43 4.45
N MET A 938 -7.40 4.02 4.49
CA MET A 938 -6.96 2.71 5.00
C MET A 938 -6.81 2.66 6.53
N TRP A 939 -7.28 3.67 7.27
CA TRP A 939 -6.80 3.94 8.64
C TRP A 939 -7.54 3.20 9.78
N MET A 940 -8.68 2.54 9.53
CA MET A 940 -9.47 1.92 10.61
C MET A 940 -9.78 0.44 10.35
N PRO A 941 -8.85 -0.48 10.62
CA PRO A 941 -9.10 -1.91 10.49
C PRO A 941 -10.05 -2.38 11.60
N LEU A 942 -11.24 -2.83 11.22
CA LEU A 942 -12.15 -3.55 12.10
C LEU A 942 -12.37 -4.95 11.53
N ASP A 943 -11.73 -5.94 12.13
CA ASP A 943 -11.92 -7.36 11.84
C ASP A 943 -12.80 -8.00 12.90
N LEU A 944 -14.00 -8.39 12.50
CA LEU A 944 -14.96 -9.15 13.30
C LEU A 944 -15.26 -10.43 12.50
N PRO A 945 -14.92 -11.63 12.99
CA PRO A 945 -15.09 -12.86 12.21
C PRO A 945 -16.48 -13.01 11.59
N GLY A 946 -16.55 -13.08 10.26
CA GLY A 946 -17.78 -13.23 9.49
C GLY A 946 -18.61 -11.94 9.32
N VAL A 947 -18.19 -10.80 9.86
CA VAL A 947 -18.91 -9.52 9.80
C VAL A 947 -18.12 -8.51 8.98
N THR A 948 -18.75 -7.92 7.97
CA THR A 948 -18.20 -6.77 7.25
C THR A 948 -18.62 -5.47 7.93
N ALA A 949 -17.74 -4.47 7.95
CA ALA A 949 -17.97 -3.20 8.59
C ALA A 949 -17.73 -2.04 7.62
N GLU A 950 -18.68 -1.11 7.55
CA GLU A 950 -18.56 0.16 6.83
C GLU A 950 -18.68 1.31 7.83
N TYR A 951 -17.75 2.27 7.78
CA TYR A 951 -17.73 3.41 8.71
C TYR A 951 -18.18 4.71 8.04
N GLU A 952 -18.85 5.56 8.81
CA GLU A 952 -19.28 6.90 8.44
C GLU A 952 -19.04 7.87 9.60
N LEU A 953 -18.40 9.01 9.31
CA LEU A 953 -18.33 10.15 10.24
C LEU A 953 -19.65 10.91 10.17
N VAL A 954 -20.23 11.19 11.34
CA VAL A 954 -21.53 11.87 11.44
C VAL A 954 -21.29 13.33 11.85
N SER A 955 -22.06 14.27 11.31
CA SER A 955 -22.04 15.64 11.81
C SER A 955 -22.81 15.73 13.13
N HIS A 956 -22.30 16.49 14.11
CA HIS A 956 -23.03 16.87 15.32
C HIS A 956 -23.58 18.30 15.24
N GLY A 957 -23.67 18.88 14.04
CA GLY A 957 -24.34 20.17 13.78
C GLY A 957 -23.65 21.39 14.39
N THR A 958 -22.36 21.31 14.75
CA THR A 958 -21.60 22.45 15.25
C THR A 958 -20.32 22.66 14.44
N ALA A 959 -19.76 23.86 14.47
CA ALA A 959 -18.48 24.20 13.86
C ALA A 959 -17.55 24.89 14.86
N ARG A 960 -16.30 24.40 14.96
CA ARG A 960 -15.28 24.98 15.86
C ARG A 960 -14.61 26.21 15.26
N TYR A 961 -14.42 26.20 13.94
CA TYR A 961 -13.75 27.24 13.17
C TYR A 961 -14.74 27.88 12.17
N GLU A 962 -14.30 28.90 11.43
CA GLU A 962 -15.18 29.51 10.42
C GLU A 962 -15.40 28.57 9.24
N MET A 963 -14.35 27.84 8.86
CA MET A 963 -14.34 26.75 7.88
C MET A 963 -13.29 25.70 8.29
N SER A 964 -13.63 24.41 8.21
CA SER A 964 -12.68 23.32 8.36
C SER A 964 -12.73 22.42 7.13
N PHE A 965 -11.63 22.35 6.38
CA PHE A 965 -11.52 21.48 5.21
C PHE A 965 -11.04 20.08 5.63
N HIS A 966 -11.82 19.07 5.29
CA HIS A 966 -11.52 17.66 5.56
C HIS A 966 -11.42 16.90 4.23
N GLY A 967 -10.24 16.41 3.87
CA GLY A 967 -10.09 15.49 2.75
C GLY A 967 -10.13 14.03 3.21
N GLN A 968 -10.76 13.15 2.45
CA GLN A 968 -10.64 11.70 2.60
C GLN A 968 -10.33 11.07 1.24
N ALA A 969 -9.20 10.38 1.13
CA ALA A 969 -8.81 9.71 -0.12
C ALA A 969 -9.02 8.20 -0.04
N ARG A 970 -9.76 7.65 -1.00
CA ARG A 970 -9.94 6.22 -1.27
C ARG A 970 -9.44 5.89 -2.68
N PRO A 971 -9.11 4.63 -2.99
CA PRO A 971 -8.74 4.23 -4.34
C PRO A 971 -9.80 4.59 -5.40
N ASP A 972 -11.08 4.56 -5.05
CA ASP A 972 -12.22 4.83 -5.93
C ASP A 972 -12.65 6.30 -5.96
N ARG A 973 -12.24 7.13 -4.99
CA ARG A 973 -12.71 8.52 -4.86
C ARG A 973 -11.85 9.39 -3.95
N LEU A 974 -11.77 10.67 -4.30
CA LEU A 974 -11.39 11.73 -3.36
C LEU A 974 -12.66 12.38 -2.81
N SER A 975 -12.97 12.15 -1.54
CA SER A 975 -14.04 12.87 -0.84
C SER A 975 -13.48 14.12 -0.19
N MET A 976 -14.20 15.23 -0.29
CA MET A 976 -13.86 16.48 0.38
C MET A 976 -15.07 16.96 1.14
N ALA A 977 -14.90 17.23 2.42
CA ALA A 977 -15.92 17.82 3.25
C ALA A 977 -15.48 19.19 3.79
N LEU A 978 -16.47 20.02 4.07
CA LEU A 978 -16.31 21.33 4.66
C LEU A 978 -17.25 21.43 5.86
N GLU A 979 -16.67 21.49 7.05
CA GLU A 979 -17.40 21.96 8.23
C GLU A 979 -17.49 23.49 8.15
N LEU A 980 -18.70 24.02 8.16
CA LEU A 980 -18.99 25.42 7.90
C LEU A 980 -19.75 26.03 9.08
N ASN A 981 -19.30 27.16 9.63
CA ASN A 981 -20.05 27.89 10.65
C ASN A 981 -21.23 28.63 10.02
N THR A 982 -22.45 28.18 10.32
CA THR A 982 -23.68 28.70 9.72
C THR A 982 -24.09 30.08 10.28
N GLY A 983 -23.47 30.52 11.37
CA GLY A 983 -23.57 31.89 11.87
C GLY A 983 -22.84 32.92 11.00
N LEU A 984 -21.95 32.47 10.11
CA LEU A 984 -21.16 33.32 9.20
C LEU A 984 -21.46 33.09 7.72
N TRP A 985 -21.85 31.88 7.34
CA TRP A 985 -21.87 31.44 5.95
C TRP A 985 -23.18 30.77 5.56
N HIS A 986 -23.57 30.96 4.31
CA HIS A 986 -24.64 30.19 3.68
C HIS A 986 -24.08 28.88 3.09
N ARG A 987 -24.95 27.86 3.04
CA ARG A 987 -24.65 26.54 2.48
C ARG A 987 -24.12 26.64 1.04
N GLU A 988 -24.71 27.49 0.22
CA GLU A 988 -24.32 27.69 -1.18
C GLU A 988 -22.88 28.18 -1.31
N THR A 989 -22.46 29.08 -0.42
CA THR A 989 -21.07 29.58 -0.38
C THR A 989 -20.12 28.46 0.01
N GLY A 990 -20.46 27.65 1.01
CA GLY A 990 -19.65 26.50 1.40
C GLY A 990 -19.47 25.46 0.28
N LEU A 991 -20.54 25.11 -0.43
CA LEU A 991 -20.46 24.21 -1.59
C LEU A 991 -19.57 24.79 -2.71
N ALA A 992 -19.66 26.09 -2.95
CA ALA A 992 -18.77 26.76 -3.91
C ALA A 992 -17.29 26.68 -3.49
N ARG A 993 -16.97 26.77 -2.19
CA ARG A 993 -15.59 26.60 -1.69
C ARG A 993 -15.05 25.19 -1.91
N ILE A 994 -15.88 24.16 -1.79
CA ILE A 994 -15.48 22.78 -2.13
C ILE A 994 -15.12 22.70 -3.62
N GLU A 995 -15.99 23.20 -4.50
CA GLU A 995 -15.74 23.20 -5.94
C GLU A 995 -14.51 24.02 -6.33
N ASP A 996 -14.26 25.16 -5.67
CA ASP A 996 -13.07 25.98 -5.93
C ASP A 996 -11.78 25.18 -5.66
N VAL A 997 -11.71 24.43 -4.55
CA VAL A 997 -10.55 23.60 -4.22
C VAL A 997 -10.41 22.43 -5.19
N LEU A 998 -11.51 21.73 -5.51
CA LEU A 998 -11.50 20.65 -6.49
C LEU A 998 -11.08 21.14 -7.88
N ALA A 999 -11.50 22.36 -8.28
CA ALA A 999 -11.09 22.97 -9.53
C ALA A 999 -9.59 23.30 -9.55
N VAL A 1000 -9.05 23.84 -8.46
CA VAL A 1000 -7.60 24.07 -8.33
C VAL A 1000 -6.84 22.75 -8.42
N LEU A 1001 -7.29 21.70 -7.72
CA LEU A 1001 -6.66 20.38 -7.77
C LEU A 1001 -6.63 19.83 -9.19
N ARG A 1002 -7.79 19.78 -9.87
CA ARG A 1002 -7.89 19.31 -11.26
C ARG A 1002 -6.95 20.06 -12.21
N GLN A 1003 -6.84 21.39 -12.06
CA GLN A 1003 -5.95 22.20 -12.89
C GLN A 1003 -4.47 21.97 -12.54
N ALA A 1004 -4.13 21.89 -11.26
CA ALA A 1004 -2.75 21.80 -10.79
C ALA A 1004 -2.10 20.43 -11.02
N THR A 1005 -2.91 19.37 -11.15
CA THR A 1005 -2.45 17.99 -11.38
C THR A 1005 -2.58 17.54 -12.83
N ALA A 1006 -3.16 18.34 -13.73
CA ALA A 1006 -3.29 17.99 -15.14
C ALA A 1006 -2.07 18.43 -15.96
N GLY A 1007 -1.34 17.49 -16.58
CA GLY A 1007 -0.22 17.78 -17.50
C GLY A 1007 0.77 18.80 -16.92
N ASP A 1008 0.96 19.93 -17.62
CA ASP A 1008 1.84 21.05 -17.23
C ASP A 1008 1.23 21.95 -16.13
N GLY A 1009 0.13 21.54 -15.49
CA GLY A 1009 -0.62 22.30 -14.49
C GLY A 1009 0.21 22.77 -13.29
N GLY A 1010 1.34 22.10 -13.01
CA GLY A 1010 2.32 22.53 -12.02
C GLY A 1010 2.99 23.87 -12.32
N ASP A 1011 3.13 24.22 -13.59
CA ASP A 1011 3.78 25.45 -14.05
C ASP A 1011 2.80 26.63 -14.17
N THR A 1012 1.53 26.39 -13.84
CA THR A 1012 0.49 27.44 -13.84
C THR A 1012 0.73 28.41 -12.67
N PRO A 1013 0.80 29.73 -12.90
CA PRO A 1013 0.89 30.74 -11.84
C PRO A 1013 -0.35 30.75 -10.95
N LEU A 1014 -0.20 31.04 -9.64
CA LEU A 1014 -1.33 31.10 -8.69
C LEU A 1014 -2.47 32.00 -9.19
N SER A 1015 -2.14 33.15 -9.80
CA SER A 1015 -3.12 34.12 -10.33
C SER A 1015 -3.99 33.58 -11.47
N SER A 1016 -3.52 32.54 -12.16
CA SER A 1016 -4.20 31.88 -13.27
C SER A 1016 -5.20 30.83 -12.81
N PHE A 1017 -5.08 30.38 -11.55
CA PHE A 1017 -6.11 29.56 -10.93
C PHE A 1017 -7.33 30.43 -10.61
N MET A 1018 -8.43 30.08 -11.25
CA MET A 1018 -9.74 30.72 -11.18
C MET A 1018 -9.69 32.24 -11.45
N PRO A 1019 -9.98 32.65 -12.70
CA PRO A 1019 -11.35 33.11 -12.97
C PRO A 1019 -11.93 32.80 -14.37
N GLY A 1020 -13.16 32.27 -14.39
CA GLY A 1020 -14.07 32.10 -15.54
C GLY A 1020 -15.46 31.57 -15.10
N ARG A 1021 -16.28 32.46 -14.53
CA ARG A 1021 -17.66 32.32 -13.93
C ARG A 1021 -18.70 31.62 -14.85
N PRO A 1022 -19.99 31.41 -14.46
CA PRO A 1022 -20.68 31.26 -13.16
C PRO A 1022 -21.35 29.86 -13.03
N LEU A 1023 -21.65 29.40 -11.82
CA LEU A 1023 -22.53 28.23 -11.62
C LEU A 1023 -23.94 28.57 -12.15
N ALA A 1024 -24.40 27.81 -13.15
CA ALA A 1024 -25.77 27.87 -13.63
C ALA A 1024 -26.71 27.35 -12.53
N ARG A 1025 -27.82 28.08 -12.35
CA ARG A 1025 -28.89 27.84 -11.37
C ARG A 1025 -29.53 26.46 -11.47
#